data_AF-A0A7E4W6S0-F1
#
_entry.id   AF-A0A7E4W6S0-F1
#
_cell.length_a   1.000
_cell.length_b   1.000
_cell.length_c   1.000
_cell.angle_alpha   90.00
_cell.angle_beta   90.00
_cell.angle_gamma   90.00
#
_symmetry.space_group_name_H-M   'P 1'
#
loop_
_entity.id
_entity.type
_entity.pdbx_description
1 polymer ?
#
loop_
_entity_poly.entity_id
_entity_poly.type
_entity_poly.pdbx_seq_one_letter_code
_entity_poly.pdbx_strand_id
1 'polypeptide(L)'
;MNRIRLTPKSAIICLITTGVVLLFIQNSKDIYVHDQYDEATYGLHVPKVKKADSNGIKDAGRLPGAEGVPIVEVAEKKPSTSEKSILTIANPPKITILNSDPRKPSVTSNLNAKSDGAKTCNIPKLPVNSPEIEASYKKPIDFGCEKYPPNWLHLDGEKTVQFTDYAKTNLNTSSIRCLAKYFTRSTDSVVSWTPIPEVTVGKTQFNQGDYVFVKCTAEKKNTWKHLFMTMSPIKSVIDKAKSAKKPERWSGLSVYWFSFDSMSQQAFRRMLPKSVAYLEDVMGTVVLNGYNIVGDGTPQAFIPILTGKTELELPLTRKRYPDAQYVDVYPFIWKNFSDAGYATMYGEDAAAIGTFTYRLKGFKDQPTDHYTRTFFLLSEKFFPSTHCFGNQKQFDVWAKYGADFMKQYPPEVPKFSVLHHSDLSHDFATQVSTADDALLTHLKDLYEGGFFDNAVVFVGADHGHRFAAIRETQQGQLEERLPFMGVFVPNAFRKSAKGQKVYENLKANKDRLTSPFDIHATLEDILDLPDDLTTPQDAAKSRSLSLFRPIPADRSCPQADIEPHWCTCLSWQAASAADSALLAQSVVQTINSYTEESRDLCSPLRLDTIVEAKRLIPDEKVLKYGGVKDADGFVPDFKGKASVHAATYMLTFTTLPGNARYEATVLYDSKKNELVIDMLAISHVNKYGDAPHCIIDKNYFLASYCVCYDKMAVEVTRIDRNLILAASESTASDRRCETCGKTFANAGAKWMHVVKSHKQVASDVDERMFNKHKIVHRKANPVKFQCPDCPKCFKSQKLVKQHFQKVHQARSFVCRGCSKSFSLQRDLRYHETKQCKKVAIEDAVAEKATMTMISINNQKNVETQTEIYPVAVTNAGAQVYSEEMYYPQPAPTTYTQHQNNHVVMHHQQTQAFYHPVDVATYTDPHDWVQCAETQTHPRTSTTGTITPMWATDPRSGYVVENGTQTWFNTAATEEVSYGNERVMMIDSYSMTEDANWR
;
A
#
# COMPACT_ATOMS: atom_id res chain seq x y z
N MET A 1 -27.42 15.97 -50.28
CA MET A 1 -27.18 15.43 -51.64
C MET A 1 -25.87 14.66 -51.67
N ASN A 2 -25.80 13.67 -52.58
CA ASN A 2 -24.66 13.21 -53.41
C ASN A 2 -23.36 14.06 -53.42
N ARG A 3 -22.16 13.56 -53.76
CA ARG A 3 -21.50 12.23 -53.91
C ARG A 3 -20.32 12.45 -54.90
N ILE A 4 -19.08 12.28 -54.44
CA ILE A 4 -17.80 12.09 -55.19
C ILE A 4 -16.89 11.31 -54.19
N ARG A 5 -16.31 10.11 -54.36
CA ARG A 5 -16.03 9.14 -55.46
C ARG A 5 -14.89 9.54 -56.40
N LEU A 6 -13.95 8.66 -56.80
CA LEU A 6 -13.91 7.19 -56.87
C LEU A 6 -12.61 6.57 -56.29
N THR A 7 -12.56 5.23 -56.22
CA THR A 7 -11.34 4.39 -56.15
C THR A 7 -11.25 3.52 -57.42
N PRO A 8 -10.08 2.94 -57.79
CA PRO A 8 -9.78 1.53 -57.42
C PRO A 8 -8.28 1.22 -57.18
N LYS A 9 -7.92 -0.08 -57.09
CA LYS A 9 -6.59 -0.62 -56.78
C LYS A 9 -5.93 -1.33 -57.98
N SER A 10 -4.60 -1.49 -57.94
CA SER A 10 -3.81 -2.65 -58.45
C SER A 10 -3.82 -2.93 -59.98
N ALA A 11 -2.80 -3.55 -60.58
CA ALA A 11 -1.38 -3.79 -60.23
C ALA A 11 -0.62 -4.26 -61.51
N ILE A 12 0.71 -4.15 -61.56
CA ILE A 12 1.57 -4.77 -62.59
C ILE A 12 2.76 -5.47 -61.91
N ILE A 13 3.27 -6.53 -62.56
CA ILE A 13 4.24 -7.51 -62.05
C ILE A 13 5.58 -7.36 -62.79
N CYS A 14 6.70 -7.61 -62.11
CA CYS A 14 7.87 -8.23 -62.77
C CYS A 14 8.71 -9.06 -61.76
N LEU A 15 9.52 -9.99 -62.28
CA LEU A 15 10.35 -10.98 -61.57
C LEU A 15 11.65 -11.20 -62.33
N ILE A 16 12.71 -11.65 -61.63
CA ILE A 16 14.02 -12.23 -62.06
C ILE A 16 15.06 -11.90 -60.97
N THR A 17 16.06 -12.70 -60.58
CA THR A 17 16.24 -14.11 -60.13
C THR A 17 17.77 -14.32 -60.01
N THR A 18 18.27 -14.89 -58.89
CA THR A 18 19.66 -15.43 -58.70
C THR A 18 20.87 -14.48 -58.90
N GLY A 19 22.08 -14.69 -58.34
CA GLY A 19 22.57 -15.65 -57.32
C GLY A 19 24.04 -16.08 -57.56
N VAL A 20 24.86 -16.22 -56.50
CA VAL A 20 26.17 -16.96 -56.41
C VAL A 20 27.43 -16.34 -57.11
N VAL A 21 28.70 -16.49 -56.65
CA VAL A 21 29.33 -16.54 -55.29
C VAL A 21 30.91 -16.45 -55.34
N LEU A 22 31.56 -16.05 -54.23
CA LEU A 22 32.98 -16.28 -53.76
C LEU A 22 34.25 -15.66 -54.45
N LEU A 23 35.11 -15.10 -53.56
CA LEU A 23 36.58 -15.27 -53.38
C LEU A 23 37.68 -14.37 -54.03
N PHE A 24 38.79 -14.26 -53.26
CA PHE A 24 40.18 -13.79 -53.55
C PHE A 24 40.43 -12.27 -53.83
N ILE A 25 41.57 -11.64 -53.51
CA ILE A 25 42.63 -11.82 -52.46
C ILE A 25 43.53 -10.54 -52.38
N GLN A 26 44.35 -10.37 -51.32
CA GLN A 26 45.55 -9.48 -51.19
C GLN A 26 45.35 -7.93 -51.18
N ASN A 27 45.78 -7.24 -50.09
CA ASN A 27 47.09 -6.61 -49.81
C ASN A 27 47.31 -5.23 -50.51
N SER A 28 47.30 -4.11 -49.76
CA SER A 28 48.48 -3.40 -49.18
C SER A 28 49.16 -2.42 -50.17
N LYS A 29 49.78 -1.29 -49.81
CA LYS A 29 50.53 -0.95 -48.57
C LYS A 29 50.97 0.55 -48.53
N ASP A 30 51.74 0.92 -47.50
CA ASP A 30 52.80 1.98 -47.45
C ASP A 30 52.39 3.48 -47.32
N ILE A 31 53.14 4.41 -46.67
CA ILE A 31 54.41 4.34 -45.90
C ILE A 31 54.54 5.51 -44.86
N TYR A 32 54.94 5.21 -43.60
CA TYR A 32 55.82 5.90 -42.58
C TYR A 32 55.82 7.47 -42.39
N VAL A 33 56.41 8.12 -41.35
CA VAL A 33 57.68 7.94 -40.58
C VAL A 33 57.63 8.59 -39.16
N HIS A 34 58.00 7.82 -38.10
CA HIS A 34 58.71 8.11 -36.80
C HIS A 34 58.36 9.35 -35.91
N ASP A 35 58.72 9.46 -34.62
CA ASP A 35 59.74 8.86 -33.70
C ASP A 35 59.17 8.82 -32.23
N GLN A 36 59.71 8.20 -31.16
CA GLN A 36 60.56 6.99 -30.96
C GLN A 36 60.59 6.58 -29.44
N TYR A 37 60.63 5.26 -29.15
CA TYR A 37 61.31 4.54 -28.03
C TYR A 37 60.93 4.78 -26.54
N ASP A 38 61.14 3.85 -25.57
CA ASP A 38 61.21 2.35 -25.48
C ASP A 38 61.36 1.97 -23.97
N GLU A 39 61.35 0.74 -23.43
CA GLU A 39 61.20 -0.64 -23.98
C GLU A 39 59.88 -1.29 -23.45
N ALA A 40 59.71 -2.35 -22.63
CA ALA A 40 60.58 -3.32 -21.92
C ALA A 40 59.92 -4.74 -21.92
N THR A 41 60.70 -5.82 -22.09
CA THR A 41 60.16 -7.10 -22.63
C THR A 41 60.38 -8.40 -21.81
N TYR A 42 59.49 -9.39 -22.03
CA TYR A 42 59.61 -10.86 -21.86
C TYR A 42 59.75 -11.55 -20.48
N GLY A 43 59.16 -12.75 -20.38
CA GLY A 43 59.47 -13.77 -19.35
C GLY A 43 58.46 -14.91 -19.20
N LEU A 44 58.70 -16.09 -19.81
CA LEU A 44 57.99 -17.34 -19.45
C LEU A 44 58.60 -17.95 -18.18
N HIS A 45 57.82 -18.71 -17.40
CA HIS A 45 58.25 -20.06 -16.98
C HIS A 45 57.12 -21.01 -16.56
N VAL A 46 57.40 -22.32 -16.65
CA VAL A 46 56.52 -23.43 -16.26
C VAL A 46 57.33 -24.40 -15.36
N PRO A 47 56.79 -24.89 -14.23
CA PRO A 47 57.48 -25.91 -13.43
C PRO A 47 57.50 -27.29 -14.14
N LYS A 48 58.68 -27.93 -14.23
CA LYS A 48 58.85 -29.30 -14.75
C LYS A 48 59.75 -30.15 -13.86
N VAL A 49 59.24 -31.29 -13.40
CA VAL A 49 59.99 -32.51 -13.04
C VAL A 49 59.07 -33.68 -13.47
N LYS A 50 59.36 -34.40 -14.57
CA LYS A 50 60.15 -35.66 -14.65
C LYS A 50 59.67 -36.76 -13.67
N LYS A 51 59.60 -38.04 -14.04
CA LYS A 51 59.51 -38.75 -15.34
C LYS A 51 59.25 -40.25 -15.04
N ALA A 52 58.87 -41.01 -16.07
CA ALA A 52 59.21 -42.43 -16.31
C ALA A 52 58.12 -43.52 -16.14
N ASP A 53 58.19 -44.39 -17.15
CA ASP A 53 57.91 -45.83 -17.25
C ASP A 53 56.47 -46.40 -17.26
N SER A 54 56.27 -47.21 -18.30
CA SER A 54 55.11 -48.00 -18.66
C SER A 54 55.43 -49.49 -18.55
N ASN A 55 54.49 -50.33 -18.12
CA ASN A 55 54.35 -51.73 -18.55
C ASN A 55 53.05 -52.36 -18.02
N GLY A 56 52.52 -53.36 -18.73
CA GLY A 56 51.35 -54.15 -18.30
C GLY A 56 50.34 -54.39 -19.43
N ILE A 57 50.27 -55.62 -19.93
CA ILE A 57 49.38 -56.07 -21.02
C ILE A 57 48.70 -57.37 -20.57
N LYS A 58 47.55 -57.70 -21.18
CA LYS A 58 46.82 -59.00 -21.15
C LYS A 58 45.87 -59.20 -19.95
N ASP A 59 44.86 -60.06 -20.00
CA ASP A 59 44.41 -61.03 -21.04
C ASP A 59 42.91 -60.79 -21.38
N ALA A 60 42.49 -60.82 -22.66
CA ALA A 60 41.96 -61.97 -23.42
C ALA A 60 40.56 -62.47 -22.99
N GLY A 61 39.70 -62.78 -23.97
CA GLY A 61 38.34 -63.28 -23.76
C GLY A 61 37.88 -64.23 -24.86
N ARG A 62 36.66 -64.80 -24.77
CA ARG A 62 36.04 -65.63 -25.82
C ARG A 62 34.51 -65.63 -25.79
N LEU A 63 33.95 -65.91 -26.96
CA LEU A 63 32.54 -66.15 -27.34
C LEU A 63 32.31 -67.68 -27.53
N PRO A 64 31.16 -68.18 -28.04
CA PRO A 64 29.74 -67.89 -27.77
C PRO A 64 28.92 -69.17 -27.45
N GLY A 65 27.58 -69.09 -27.37
CA GLY A 65 26.63 -70.22 -27.39
C GLY A 65 25.20 -69.75 -27.73
N ALA A 66 24.34 -70.61 -28.28
CA ALA A 66 23.05 -70.22 -28.88
C ALA A 66 21.91 -71.27 -28.68
N GLU A 67 20.76 -71.03 -29.34
CA GLU A 67 19.51 -71.83 -29.39
C GLU A 67 18.53 -71.67 -28.20
N GLY A 68 17.25 -72.02 -28.38
CA GLY A 68 16.16 -71.75 -27.41
C GLY A 68 14.74 -72.05 -27.93
N VAL A 69 13.70 -71.46 -27.27
CA VAL A 69 12.23 -71.66 -27.48
C VAL A 69 11.73 -73.02 -26.92
N PRO A 70 10.71 -73.08 -26.02
CA PRO A 70 9.34 -72.58 -26.26
C PRO A 70 8.64 -71.84 -25.09
N ILE A 71 7.31 -71.65 -25.24
CA ILE A 71 6.42 -70.69 -24.56
C ILE A 71 5.53 -71.39 -23.49
N VAL A 72 5.29 -70.74 -22.34
CA VAL A 72 4.11 -70.96 -21.46
C VAL A 72 3.65 -69.60 -20.87
N GLU A 73 2.37 -69.49 -20.50
CA GLU A 73 1.65 -68.25 -20.17
C GLU A 73 1.68 -67.78 -18.69
N VAL A 74 1.48 -66.46 -18.53
CA VAL A 74 0.74 -65.73 -17.47
C VAL A 74 1.01 -66.03 -15.99
N ALA A 75 1.45 -64.98 -15.28
CA ALA A 75 1.01 -64.67 -13.92
C ALA A 75 1.03 -63.14 -13.68
N GLU A 76 -0.06 -62.55 -13.18
CA GLU A 76 -0.14 -61.12 -12.89
C GLU A 76 0.63 -60.73 -11.62
N LYS A 77 1.46 -59.66 -11.69
CA LYS A 77 1.78 -58.82 -10.53
C LYS A 77 1.81 -57.35 -10.92
N LYS A 78 1.02 -56.52 -10.21
CA LYS A 78 0.99 -55.07 -10.36
C LYS A 78 2.33 -54.44 -9.94
N PRO A 79 2.93 -53.56 -10.75
CA PRO A 79 3.89 -52.58 -10.24
C PRO A 79 3.18 -51.62 -9.27
N SER A 80 3.78 -51.38 -8.10
CA SER A 80 3.30 -50.39 -7.14
C SER A 80 3.49 -48.97 -7.67
N THR A 81 2.55 -48.08 -7.33
CA THR A 81 2.68 -46.63 -7.58
C THR A 81 3.92 -46.06 -6.89
N SER A 82 4.86 -45.52 -7.65
CA SER A 82 5.91 -44.67 -7.10
C SER A 82 5.34 -43.27 -6.82
N GLU A 83 4.97 -43.04 -5.57
CA GLU A 83 4.70 -41.68 -5.09
C GLU A 83 5.95 -40.81 -5.28
N LYS A 84 5.75 -39.56 -5.73
CA LYS A 84 6.86 -38.60 -5.77
C LYS A 84 7.22 -38.25 -4.34
N SER A 85 8.46 -38.51 -3.96
CA SER A 85 8.97 -38.25 -2.61
C SER A 85 8.77 -36.79 -2.21
N ILE A 86 7.80 -36.55 -1.31
CA ILE A 86 7.94 -35.49 -0.33
C ILE A 86 9.24 -35.78 0.41
N LEU A 87 10.12 -34.77 0.55
CA LEU A 87 11.31 -34.90 1.39
C LEU A 87 10.86 -34.99 2.85
N THR A 88 10.67 -36.23 3.33
CA THR A 88 10.44 -36.52 4.74
C THR A 88 11.68 -36.12 5.51
N ILE A 89 11.56 -35.01 6.25
CA ILE A 89 12.61 -34.55 7.16
C ILE A 89 12.88 -35.67 8.17
N ALA A 90 14.11 -36.17 8.22
CA ALA A 90 14.55 -37.06 9.28
C ALA A 90 14.62 -36.25 10.59
N ASN A 91 13.82 -36.62 11.58
CA ASN A 91 13.67 -35.94 12.87
C ASN A 91 13.29 -34.44 12.75
N PRO A 92 12.06 -34.12 12.28
CA PRO A 92 11.61 -32.72 12.18
C PRO A 92 11.64 -32.02 13.55
N PRO A 93 11.96 -30.71 13.61
CA PRO A 93 11.97 -29.97 14.85
C PRO A 93 10.56 -29.79 15.40
N LYS A 94 10.45 -29.67 16.72
CA LYS A 94 9.24 -29.19 17.40
C LYS A 94 9.08 -27.69 17.11
N ILE A 95 8.16 -27.35 16.21
CA ILE A 95 7.92 -25.97 15.77
C ILE A 95 7.02 -25.23 16.76
N THR A 96 7.40 -24.00 17.12
CA THR A 96 6.58 -23.00 17.81
C THR A 96 6.37 -21.82 16.85
N ILE A 97 5.11 -21.49 16.55
CA ILE A 97 4.76 -20.41 15.62
C ILE A 97 4.27 -19.19 16.42
N LEU A 98 4.96 -18.06 16.28
CA LEU A 98 4.56 -16.76 16.83
C LEU A 98 3.76 -15.96 15.79
N ASN A 99 2.88 -15.08 16.28
CA ASN A 99 1.98 -14.25 15.45
C ASN A 99 1.13 -15.05 14.43
N SER A 100 0.78 -16.28 14.78
CA SER A 100 0.01 -17.23 13.95
C SER A 100 -1.48 -16.88 13.79
N ASP A 101 -2.02 -15.93 14.55
CA ASP A 101 -3.31 -15.29 14.24
C ASP A 101 -3.07 -13.82 13.87
N PRO A 102 -3.26 -13.42 12.59
CA PRO A 102 -3.04 -12.03 12.17
C PRO A 102 -4.05 -11.05 12.80
N ARG A 103 -5.14 -11.55 13.41
CA ARG A 103 -6.14 -10.83 14.22
C ARG A 103 -5.63 -10.55 15.65
N LYS A 104 -4.75 -11.41 16.19
CA LYS A 104 -4.18 -11.34 17.54
C LYS A 104 -2.67 -11.59 17.50
N PRO A 105 -1.86 -10.63 17.01
CA PRO A 105 -0.41 -10.69 17.20
C PRO A 105 -0.09 -10.81 18.69
N SER A 106 0.79 -11.74 19.03
CA SER A 106 1.28 -11.93 20.40
C SER A 106 2.34 -10.87 20.68
N VAL A 107 2.03 -9.91 21.56
CA VAL A 107 3.04 -8.97 22.07
C VAL A 107 4.22 -9.77 22.62
N THR A 108 5.44 -9.38 22.23
CA THR A 108 6.73 -10.08 22.39
C THR A 108 7.00 -11.30 21.51
N SER A 109 7.07 -11.11 20.18
CA SER A 109 7.89 -11.98 19.33
C SER A 109 9.40 -11.72 19.48
N ASN A 110 9.89 -11.82 20.72
CA ASN A 110 11.31 -11.76 21.04
C ASN A 110 12.04 -13.04 20.56
N LEU A 111 12.26 -13.16 19.24
CA LEU A 111 13.24 -14.08 18.64
C LEU A 111 14.70 -13.73 19.03
N ASN A 112 14.87 -12.67 19.81
CA ASN A 112 16.00 -12.46 20.71
C ASN A 112 16.17 -13.65 21.66
N ALA A 113 16.90 -14.67 21.20
CA ALA A 113 17.72 -15.46 22.10
C ALA A 113 18.52 -14.49 22.99
N LYS A 114 18.65 -14.79 24.28
CA LYS A 114 19.43 -13.96 25.21
C LYS A 114 20.91 -13.96 24.83
N SER A 115 21.29 -13.05 23.94
CA SER A 115 22.67 -12.64 23.73
C SER A 115 23.07 -11.71 24.88
N ASP A 116 23.20 -12.29 26.08
CA ASP A 116 23.69 -11.63 27.30
C ASP A 116 25.20 -11.35 27.16
N GLY A 117 25.51 -10.49 26.19
CA GLY A 117 26.78 -10.41 25.49
C GLY A 117 26.71 -9.35 24.40
N ALA A 118 26.30 -8.14 24.79
CA ALA A 118 26.08 -7.01 23.90
C ALA A 118 27.36 -6.68 23.12
N LYS A 119 27.33 -6.92 21.80
CA LYS A 119 28.31 -6.34 20.89
C LYS A 119 27.90 -4.92 20.57
N THR A 120 28.82 -3.99 20.77
CA THR A 120 28.81 -2.65 20.19
C THR A 120 28.36 -2.72 18.73
N CYS A 121 27.38 -1.90 18.33
CA CYS A 121 26.88 -1.94 16.96
C CYS A 121 27.98 -1.57 15.95
N ASN A 122 28.39 -2.54 15.12
CA ASN A 122 29.25 -2.29 13.97
C ASN A 122 28.38 -1.86 12.78
N ILE A 123 28.09 -0.56 12.70
CA ILE A 123 27.32 0.04 11.59
C ILE A 123 28.03 -0.27 10.26
N PRO A 124 27.35 -0.89 9.27
CA PRO A 124 27.99 -1.29 8.02
C PRO A 124 28.30 -0.07 7.14
N LYS A 125 29.54 0.04 6.67
CA LYS A 125 29.96 1.10 5.74
C LYS A 125 29.76 0.63 4.29
N LEU A 126 28.60 0.95 3.73
CA LEU A 126 28.25 0.64 2.35
C LEU A 126 28.93 1.64 1.39
N PRO A 127 29.45 1.18 0.23
CA PRO A 127 29.95 2.08 -0.80
C PRO A 127 28.77 2.75 -1.54
N VAL A 128 28.94 4.02 -1.95
CA VAL A 128 27.91 4.77 -2.68
C VAL A 128 27.51 4.04 -3.98
N ASN A 129 28.49 3.54 -4.73
CA ASN A 129 28.27 2.72 -5.92
C ASN A 129 28.82 1.30 -5.68
N SER A 130 28.12 0.28 -6.16
CA SER A 130 28.55 -1.12 -6.07
C SER A 130 28.13 -1.89 -7.33
N PRO A 131 29.01 -2.74 -7.90
CA PRO A 131 28.69 -3.52 -9.10
C PRO A 131 27.46 -4.42 -8.96
N GLU A 132 27.10 -4.85 -7.74
CA GLU A 132 25.89 -5.63 -7.48
C GLU A 132 24.60 -4.85 -7.85
N ILE A 133 24.59 -3.54 -7.60
CA ILE A 133 23.38 -2.71 -7.67
C ILE A 133 23.33 -1.84 -8.93
N GLU A 134 24.47 -1.56 -9.56
CA GLU A 134 24.56 -0.73 -10.78
C GLU A 134 23.62 -1.20 -11.90
N ALA A 135 23.52 -2.52 -12.12
CA ALA A 135 22.64 -3.11 -13.13
C ALA A 135 21.12 -2.91 -12.86
N SER A 136 20.74 -2.53 -11.62
CA SER A 136 19.34 -2.23 -11.28
C SER A 136 18.92 -0.80 -11.65
N TYR A 137 19.87 0.10 -11.92
CA TYR A 137 19.58 1.52 -12.16
C TYR A 137 19.25 1.83 -13.61
N LYS A 138 17.98 2.17 -13.85
CA LYS A 138 17.46 2.62 -15.15
C LYS A 138 17.48 4.15 -15.19
N LYS A 139 17.74 4.74 -16.36
CA LYS A 139 17.59 6.19 -16.53
C LYS A 139 16.18 6.63 -16.09
N PRO A 140 16.03 7.77 -15.38
CA PRO A 140 14.72 8.30 -15.06
C PRO A 140 13.93 8.61 -16.35
N ILE A 141 12.62 8.55 -16.24
CA ILE A 141 11.68 8.88 -17.32
C ILE A 141 11.39 10.37 -17.25
N ASP A 142 11.42 11.08 -18.37
CA ASP A 142 10.83 12.41 -18.41
C ASP A 142 9.30 12.26 -18.48
N PHE A 143 8.60 12.81 -17.50
CA PHE A 143 7.14 12.84 -17.50
C PHE A 143 6.58 13.75 -18.58
N GLY A 144 7.38 14.69 -19.11
CA GLY A 144 6.99 15.62 -20.15
C GLY A 144 5.79 16.47 -19.73
N CYS A 145 5.91 17.24 -18.65
CA CYS A 145 4.79 18.06 -18.18
C CYS A 145 4.48 19.22 -19.15
N GLU A 146 5.49 19.74 -19.86
CA GLU A 146 5.40 20.78 -20.90
C GLU A 146 4.49 20.42 -22.09
N LYS A 147 4.20 19.12 -22.32
CA LYS A 147 3.21 18.68 -23.33
C LYS A 147 1.76 19.01 -22.94
N TYR A 148 1.48 19.30 -21.67
CA TYR A 148 0.14 19.67 -21.21
C TYR A 148 -0.16 21.15 -21.47
N PRO A 149 -1.43 21.54 -21.73
CA PRO A 149 -1.78 22.92 -22.03
C PRO A 149 -1.30 23.89 -20.95
N PRO A 150 -0.60 24.99 -21.29
CA PRO A 150 -0.09 25.93 -20.31
C PRO A 150 -1.18 26.53 -19.43
N ASN A 151 -0.87 26.69 -18.13
CA ASN A 151 -1.77 27.31 -17.17
C ASN A 151 -2.13 28.75 -17.61
N TRP A 152 -3.41 29.11 -17.57
CA TRP A 152 -3.88 30.46 -17.94
C TRP A 152 -3.66 31.48 -16.82
N LEU A 153 -3.72 31.01 -15.58
CA LEU A 153 -3.57 31.81 -14.37
C LEU A 153 -2.43 31.26 -13.50
N HIS A 154 -1.82 32.15 -12.73
CA HIS A 154 -0.95 31.83 -11.61
C HIS A 154 -1.33 32.70 -10.41
N LEU A 155 -0.70 32.44 -9.28
CA LEU A 155 -0.78 33.28 -8.08
C LEU A 155 0.55 33.99 -7.91
N ASP A 156 0.52 35.29 -7.59
CA ASP A 156 1.71 36.05 -7.21
C ASP A 156 2.04 35.89 -5.71
N GLY A 157 3.02 36.65 -5.22
CA GLY A 157 3.47 36.60 -3.83
C GLY A 157 2.39 37.01 -2.81
N GLU A 158 1.38 37.78 -3.22
CA GLU A 158 0.22 38.16 -2.38
C GLU A 158 -0.97 37.20 -2.57
N LYS A 159 -0.79 36.13 -3.36
CA LYS A 159 -1.85 35.20 -3.82
C LYS A 159 -2.92 35.88 -4.66
N THR A 160 -2.63 37.06 -5.23
CA THR A 160 -3.52 37.67 -6.19
C THR A 160 -3.48 36.86 -7.48
N VAL A 161 -4.65 36.60 -8.05
CA VAL A 161 -4.79 35.83 -9.28
C VAL A 161 -4.28 36.66 -10.46
N GLN A 162 -3.27 36.17 -11.19
CA GLN A 162 -2.63 36.86 -12.30
C GLN A 162 -2.65 36.03 -13.59
N PHE A 163 -2.78 36.68 -14.75
CA PHE A 163 -2.59 36.00 -16.05
C PHE A 163 -1.14 35.56 -16.24
N THR A 164 -0.94 34.33 -16.72
CA THR A 164 0.39 33.90 -17.20
C THR A 164 0.76 34.59 -18.52
N ASP A 165 2.04 34.62 -18.86
CA ASP A 165 2.48 35.24 -20.12
C ASP A 165 1.99 34.47 -21.35
N TYR A 166 1.73 33.16 -21.22
CA TYR A 166 0.97 32.39 -22.20
C TYR A 166 -0.42 33.01 -22.44
N ALA A 167 -1.19 33.26 -21.37
CA ALA A 167 -2.52 33.84 -21.49
C ALA A 167 -2.48 35.28 -22.05
N LYS A 168 -1.54 36.12 -21.60
CA LYS A 168 -1.35 37.49 -22.11
C LYS A 168 -1.05 37.52 -23.62
N THR A 169 -0.28 36.55 -24.11
CA THR A 169 0.24 36.53 -25.49
C THR A 169 -0.68 35.78 -26.47
N ASN A 170 -1.35 34.72 -26.02
CA ASN A 170 -2.06 33.78 -26.91
C ASN A 170 -3.60 33.82 -26.79
N LEU A 171 -4.14 34.53 -25.79
CA LEU A 171 -5.58 34.59 -25.53
C LEU A 171 -6.05 36.05 -25.48
N ASN A 172 -7.29 36.31 -25.90
CA ASN A 172 -7.95 37.58 -25.61
C ASN A 172 -8.31 37.64 -24.11
N THR A 173 -7.38 38.12 -23.28
CA THR A 173 -7.55 38.20 -21.81
C THR A 173 -8.77 39.01 -21.40
N SER A 174 -9.15 40.04 -22.17
CA SER A 174 -10.37 40.83 -21.91
C SER A 174 -11.67 40.03 -22.05
N SER A 175 -11.65 38.92 -22.81
CA SER A 175 -12.77 37.98 -22.95
C SER A 175 -12.84 36.92 -21.84
N ILE A 176 -11.76 36.74 -21.07
CA ILE A 176 -11.68 35.66 -20.08
C ILE A 176 -12.59 35.99 -18.89
N ARG A 177 -13.45 35.05 -18.53
CA ARG A 177 -14.24 35.07 -17.29
C ARG A 177 -13.92 33.81 -16.49
N CYS A 178 -13.74 33.96 -15.19
CA CYS A 178 -13.31 32.88 -14.31
C CYS A 178 -14.23 32.77 -13.09
N LEU A 179 -14.63 31.53 -12.78
CA LEU A 179 -15.34 31.16 -11.56
C LEU A 179 -14.42 30.26 -10.74
N ALA A 180 -14.46 30.39 -9.42
CA ALA A 180 -13.67 29.56 -8.53
C ALA A 180 -14.49 29.01 -7.36
N LYS A 181 -13.94 28.00 -6.70
CA LYS A 181 -14.48 27.42 -5.47
C LYS A 181 -13.32 27.03 -4.57
N TYR A 182 -13.35 27.43 -3.30
CA TYR A 182 -12.55 26.74 -2.29
C TYR A 182 -13.07 25.31 -2.13
N PHE A 183 -12.17 24.38 -1.81
CA PHE A 183 -12.55 23.05 -1.36
C PHE A 183 -11.79 22.64 -0.09
N THR A 184 -12.51 21.99 0.81
CA THR A 184 -12.07 21.72 2.18
C THR A 184 -12.44 20.29 2.60
N ARG A 185 -11.79 19.78 3.64
CA ARG A 185 -12.08 18.44 4.18
C ARG A 185 -13.46 18.42 4.83
N SER A 186 -14.33 17.53 4.36
CA SER A 186 -15.58 17.16 5.05
C SER A 186 -15.40 15.84 5.81
N THR A 187 -14.70 14.87 5.21
CA THR A 187 -14.16 13.66 5.86
C THR A 187 -12.85 13.27 5.17
N ASP A 188 -12.15 12.24 5.64
CA ASP A 188 -10.91 11.72 5.04
C ASP A 188 -11.02 11.18 3.60
N SER A 189 -12.23 11.16 3.04
CA SER A 189 -12.51 10.75 1.66
C SER A 189 -13.52 11.65 0.93
N VAL A 190 -13.97 12.75 1.55
CA VAL A 190 -15.03 13.64 1.00
C VAL A 190 -14.64 15.11 1.18
N VAL A 191 -14.78 15.89 0.11
CA VAL A 191 -14.55 17.34 0.11
C VAL A 191 -15.86 18.12 0.11
N SER A 192 -15.89 19.23 0.83
CA SER A 192 -16.91 20.29 0.75
C SER A 192 -16.46 21.41 -0.19
N TRP A 193 -17.42 22.15 -0.76
CA TRP A 193 -17.17 23.18 -1.79
C TRP A 193 -17.80 24.52 -1.41
N THR A 194 -17.01 25.59 -1.36
CA THR A 194 -17.48 26.96 -1.09
C THR A 194 -17.28 27.85 -2.33
N PRO A 195 -18.36 28.35 -2.96
CA PRO A 195 -18.24 29.20 -4.16
C PRO A 195 -17.52 30.53 -3.90
N ILE A 196 -16.69 30.94 -4.86
CA ILE A 196 -16.14 32.30 -4.98
C ILE A 196 -16.93 32.96 -6.13
N PRO A 197 -17.81 33.96 -5.87
CA PRO A 197 -18.79 34.42 -6.85
C PRO A 197 -18.22 34.91 -8.18
N GLU A 198 -17.11 35.66 -8.14
CA GLU A 198 -16.39 36.13 -9.33
C GLU A 198 -14.89 36.20 -9.05
N VAL A 199 -14.06 35.87 -10.05
CA VAL A 199 -12.61 36.02 -10.00
C VAL A 199 -12.18 37.15 -10.95
N THR A 200 -11.87 38.31 -10.37
CA THR A 200 -11.25 39.42 -11.10
C THR A 200 -9.73 39.24 -11.07
N VAL A 201 -9.15 38.90 -12.21
CA VAL A 201 -7.68 38.81 -12.36
C VAL A 201 -7.05 40.17 -12.08
N GLY A 202 -5.96 40.19 -11.31
CA GLY A 202 -5.31 41.40 -10.79
C GLY A 202 -5.98 42.01 -9.56
N LYS A 203 -7.02 41.38 -8.96
CA LYS A 203 -7.68 41.87 -7.72
C LYS A 203 -8.10 40.77 -6.75
N THR A 204 -8.58 39.62 -7.22
CA THR A 204 -9.03 38.52 -6.36
C THR A 204 -7.82 37.81 -5.77
N GLN A 205 -7.76 37.73 -4.44
CA GLN A 205 -6.77 36.93 -3.70
C GLN A 205 -7.37 35.58 -3.27
N PHE A 206 -6.56 34.52 -3.29
CA PHE A 206 -6.92 33.22 -2.72
C PHE A 206 -6.26 33.05 -1.34
N ASN A 207 -6.91 33.57 -0.31
CA ASN A 207 -6.37 33.69 1.05
C ASN A 207 -7.29 33.16 2.17
N GLN A 208 -8.45 32.57 1.85
CA GLN A 208 -9.45 32.09 2.83
C GLN A 208 -9.39 30.56 3.09
N GLY A 209 -8.42 29.88 2.50
CA GLY A 209 -8.26 28.43 2.55
C GLY A 209 -7.19 27.96 1.57
N ASP A 210 -6.77 26.70 1.69
CA ASP A 210 -5.57 26.23 1.00
C ASP A 210 -5.79 25.76 -0.45
N TYR A 211 -6.99 25.29 -0.77
CA TYR A 211 -7.22 24.58 -2.03
C TYR A 211 -8.36 25.22 -2.82
N VAL A 212 -8.08 25.61 -4.07
CA VAL A 212 -9.01 26.34 -4.94
C VAL A 212 -9.12 25.70 -6.31
N PHE A 213 -10.32 25.26 -6.67
CA PHE A 213 -10.65 24.94 -8.05
C PHE A 213 -10.99 26.23 -8.81
N VAL A 214 -10.42 26.38 -10.01
CA VAL A 214 -10.76 27.48 -10.92
C VAL A 214 -11.20 26.91 -12.27
N LYS A 215 -12.26 27.49 -12.84
CA LYS A 215 -12.69 27.29 -14.23
C LYS A 215 -12.75 28.64 -14.92
N CYS A 216 -11.97 28.79 -15.99
CA CYS A 216 -12.00 29.97 -16.86
C CYS A 216 -12.59 29.62 -18.23
N THR A 217 -13.24 30.60 -18.85
CA THR A 217 -13.80 30.51 -20.20
C THR A 217 -13.42 31.75 -21.00
N ALA A 218 -12.98 31.56 -22.24
CA ALA A 218 -12.65 32.64 -23.19
C ALA A 218 -13.62 32.63 -24.39
N GLU A 219 -13.45 33.61 -25.28
CA GLU A 219 -14.05 33.59 -26.62
C GLU A 219 -13.87 32.22 -27.34
N LYS A 220 -14.82 31.91 -28.23
CA LYS A 220 -14.96 30.61 -28.91
C LYS A 220 -15.25 29.40 -27.99
N LYS A 221 -15.67 29.65 -26.74
CA LYS A 221 -15.97 28.63 -25.70
C LYS A 221 -14.77 27.78 -25.28
N ASN A 222 -13.54 28.25 -25.50
CA ASN A 222 -12.35 27.61 -24.93
C ASN A 222 -12.46 27.63 -23.39
N THR A 223 -12.27 26.48 -22.74
CA THR A 223 -12.34 26.37 -21.27
C THR A 223 -11.05 25.81 -20.70
N TRP A 224 -10.53 26.47 -19.67
CA TRP A 224 -9.42 25.97 -18.85
C TRP A 224 -9.91 25.69 -17.43
N LYS A 225 -9.29 24.71 -16.78
CA LYS A 225 -9.58 24.32 -15.40
C LYS A 225 -8.27 24.01 -14.68
N HIS A 226 -8.18 24.33 -13.40
CA HIS A 226 -7.00 24.02 -12.59
C HIS A 226 -7.37 23.84 -11.10
N LEU A 227 -6.49 23.18 -10.35
CA LEU A 227 -6.54 23.06 -8.90
C LEU A 227 -5.30 23.78 -8.33
N PHE A 228 -5.49 24.94 -7.72
CA PHE A 228 -4.41 25.61 -7.00
C PHE A 228 -4.28 25.03 -5.60
N MET A 229 -3.03 24.73 -5.23
CA MET A 229 -2.60 24.55 -3.85
C MET A 229 -1.84 25.82 -3.45
N THR A 230 -2.32 26.48 -2.40
CA THR A 230 -1.72 27.68 -1.79
C THR A 230 -1.81 27.49 -0.28
N MET A 231 -0.86 27.97 0.52
CA MET A 231 -1.04 27.93 1.98
C MET A 231 -1.75 29.21 2.43
N SER A 232 -2.74 29.13 3.33
CA SER A 232 -3.42 30.29 3.93
C SER A 232 -3.31 30.30 5.46
N PRO A 233 -2.64 31.28 6.11
CA PRO A 233 -2.42 31.26 7.56
C PRO A 233 -3.75 31.28 8.32
N ILE A 234 -3.96 30.32 9.21
CA ILE A 234 -5.23 30.19 9.92
C ILE A 234 -5.23 31.16 11.11
N LYS A 235 -6.12 32.16 11.09
CA LYS A 235 -6.18 33.22 12.12
C LYS A 235 -6.31 32.66 13.54
N SER A 236 -7.16 31.66 13.77
CA SER A 236 -7.33 31.04 15.09
C SER A 236 -6.06 30.34 15.60
N VAL A 237 -5.18 29.87 14.72
CA VAL A 237 -3.86 29.31 15.07
C VAL A 237 -2.90 30.43 15.50
N ILE A 238 -2.89 31.54 14.75
CA ILE A 238 -2.11 32.74 15.09
C ILE A 238 -2.57 33.33 16.45
N ASP A 239 -3.88 33.30 16.74
CA ASP A 239 -4.43 33.76 18.02
C ASP A 239 -4.23 32.72 19.16
N LYS A 240 -4.20 31.41 18.86
CA LYS A 240 -3.76 30.35 19.80
C LYS A 240 -2.29 30.53 20.19
N ALA A 241 -1.39 30.78 19.25
CA ALA A 241 0.05 30.95 19.48
C ALA A 241 0.41 32.04 20.52
N LYS A 242 -0.40 33.10 20.59
CA LYS A 242 -0.26 34.21 21.56
C LYS A 242 -0.67 33.85 22.99
N SER A 243 -1.54 32.85 23.15
CA SER A 243 -2.24 32.54 24.40
C SER A 243 -2.01 31.11 24.92
N ALA A 244 -1.40 30.24 24.11
CA ALA A 244 -1.11 28.86 24.44
C ALA A 244 -0.17 28.72 25.66
N LYS A 245 -0.45 27.73 26.51
CA LYS A 245 0.42 27.36 27.63
C LYS A 245 1.65 26.62 27.07
N LYS A 246 2.82 27.23 27.23
CA LYS A 246 4.11 26.65 26.83
C LYS A 246 4.66 25.72 27.93
N PRO A 247 5.50 24.73 27.57
CA PRO A 247 6.32 23.98 28.52
C PRO A 247 7.23 24.89 29.36
N GLU A 248 7.74 24.39 30.49
CA GLU A 248 8.59 25.17 31.39
C GLU A 248 9.98 25.45 30.79
N ARG A 249 10.54 24.49 30.04
CA ARG A 249 11.83 24.59 29.36
C ARG A 249 11.64 24.69 27.84
N TRP A 250 10.55 25.35 27.43
CA TRP A 250 10.16 25.51 26.03
C TRP A 250 11.28 26.15 25.20
N SER A 251 11.67 25.49 24.11
CA SER A 251 12.79 25.96 23.29
C SER A 251 12.42 27.10 22.33
N GLY A 252 11.14 27.22 21.95
CA GLY A 252 10.69 28.11 20.87
C GLY A 252 11.08 27.68 19.45
N LEU A 253 11.85 26.59 19.30
CA LEU A 253 12.30 26.08 18.00
C LEU A 253 11.11 25.48 17.23
N SER A 254 11.07 25.77 15.94
CA SER A 254 10.18 25.11 14.96
C SER A 254 10.77 23.77 14.50
N VAL A 255 9.93 22.91 13.93
CA VAL A 255 10.32 21.64 13.28
C VAL A 255 9.89 21.70 11.81
N TYR A 256 10.84 21.48 10.90
CA TYR A 256 10.56 21.31 9.47
C TYR A 256 11.09 19.96 8.98
N TRP A 257 10.20 19.00 8.80
CA TRP A 257 10.55 17.67 8.30
C TRP A 257 10.16 17.53 6.82
N PHE A 258 11.13 17.15 5.98
CA PHE A 258 10.96 16.94 4.54
C PHE A 258 11.59 15.60 4.15
N SER A 259 10.80 14.65 3.64
CA SER A 259 11.28 13.28 3.44
C SER A 259 10.71 12.60 2.20
N PHE A 260 11.38 11.54 1.76
CA PHE A 260 10.99 10.70 0.63
C PHE A 260 10.71 9.25 1.07
N ASP A 261 9.78 8.60 0.40
CA ASP A 261 9.48 7.17 0.51
C ASP A 261 10.65 6.33 -0.05
N SER A 262 11.00 5.21 0.58
CA SER A 262 11.89 4.18 0.01
C SER A 262 13.35 4.59 -0.30
N MET A 263 13.85 5.71 0.21
CA MET A 263 15.21 6.20 -0.07
C MET A 263 16.26 5.82 0.98
N SER A 264 17.11 4.83 0.66
CA SER A 264 18.29 4.48 1.47
C SER A 264 19.29 5.65 1.57
N GLN A 265 20.18 5.62 2.57
CA GLN A 265 21.23 6.63 2.73
C GLN A 265 22.09 6.77 1.46
N GLN A 266 22.41 5.65 0.81
CA GLN A 266 23.23 5.65 -0.40
C GLN A 266 22.41 5.96 -1.66
N ALA A 267 21.12 5.60 -1.72
CA ALA A 267 20.23 6.00 -2.81
C ALA A 267 20.04 7.51 -2.83
N PHE A 268 19.89 8.13 -1.66
CA PHE A 268 19.80 9.58 -1.51
C PHE A 268 21.09 10.25 -2.01
N ARG A 269 22.27 9.73 -1.63
CA ARG A 269 23.58 10.20 -2.14
C ARG A 269 23.77 10.01 -3.65
N ARG A 270 23.27 8.91 -4.23
CA ARG A 270 23.35 8.65 -5.68
C ARG A 270 22.38 9.50 -6.51
N MET A 271 21.15 9.71 -6.03
CA MET A 271 20.06 10.28 -6.82
C MET A 271 19.83 11.77 -6.56
N LEU A 272 20.22 12.29 -5.39
CA LEU A 272 20.08 13.69 -4.99
C LEU A 272 21.44 14.33 -4.61
N PRO A 273 22.51 14.15 -5.44
CA PRO A 273 23.87 14.52 -5.05
C PRO A 273 24.06 16.03 -4.82
N LYS A 274 23.38 16.91 -5.56
CA LYS A 274 23.49 18.36 -5.37
C LYS A 274 22.85 18.79 -4.06
N SER A 275 21.68 18.24 -3.75
CA SER A 275 20.96 18.47 -2.51
C SER A 275 21.75 17.97 -1.29
N VAL A 276 22.38 16.80 -1.39
CA VAL A 276 23.24 16.25 -0.31
C VAL A 276 24.45 17.14 -0.07
N ALA A 277 25.16 17.58 -1.12
CA ALA A 277 26.30 18.48 -0.96
C ALA A 277 25.89 19.80 -0.27
N TYR A 278 24.74 20.38 -0.63
CA TYR A 278 24.23 21.57 0.04
C TYR A 278 23.87 21.32 1.52
N LEU A 279 23.24 20.19 1.83
CA LEU A 279 22.92 19.79 3.21
C LEU A 279 24.17 19.63 4.07
N GLU A 280 25.17 18.89 3.60
CA GLU A 280 26.37 18.56 4.38
C GLU A 280 27.37 19.72 4.41
N ASP A 281 27.72 20.30 3.26
CA ASP A 281 28.81 21.28 3.15
C ASP A 281 28.38 22.73 3.44
N VAL A 282 27.11 23.11 3.16
CA VAL A 282 26.63 24.50 3.27
C VAL A 282 25.73 24.72 4.48
N MET A 283 24.79 23.81 4.74
CA MET A 283 23.94 23.86 5.94
C MET A 283 24.61 23.24 7.19
N GLY A 284 25.66 22.43 7.01
CA GLY A 284 26.30 21.71 8.11
C GLY A 284 25.32 20.78 8.82
N THR A 285 24.54 20.04 8.03
CA THR A 285 23.57 19.03 8.47
C THR A 285 24.29 17.78 8.94
N VAL A 286 23.86 17.20 10.07
CA VAL A 286 24.45 15.96 10.59
C VAL A 286 23.65 14.77 10.09
N VAL A 287 24.24 13.96 9.21
CA VAL A 287 23.63 12.70 8.75
C VAL A 287 23.93 11.58 9.75
N LEU A 288 22.88 10.87 10.17
CA LEU A 288 22.94 9.75 11.09
C LEU A 288 23.28 8.47 10.31
N ASN A 289 24.54 8.05 10.37
CA ASN A 289 25.04 6.86 9.67
C ASN A 289 24.50 5.54 10.26
N GLY A 290 24.10 5.54 11.53
CA GLY A 290 23.54 4.39 12.24
C GLY A 290 22.03 4.42 12.43
N TYR A 291 21.30 5.21 11.64
CA TYR A 291 19.83 5.25 11.70
C TYR A 291 19.23 4.03 10.98
N ASN A 292 18.57 3.17 11.75
CA ASN A 292 18.10 1.84 11.35
C ASN A 292 16.58 1.74 11.53
N ILE A 293 15.87 1.12 10.58
CA ILE A 293 14.41 0.89 10.70
C ILE A 293 14.06 -0.09 11.82
N VAL A 294 12.79 -0.07 12.26
CA VAL A 294 12.24 -1.02 13.26
C VAL A 294 11.14 -1.93 12.68
N GLY A 295 10.87 -1.85 11.37
CA GLY A 295 9.87 -2.68 10.70
C GLY A 295 9.63 -2.30 9.23
N ASP A 296 8.96 -3.18 8.49
CA ASP A 296 8.61 -3.00 7.07
C ASP A 296 7.68 -1.79 6.84
N GLY A 297 8.18 -0.77 6.15
CA GLY A 297 7.35 0.21 5.46
C GLY A 297 7.06 1.51 6.22
N THR A 298 6.58 2.50 5.47
CA THR A 298 6.26 3.87 5.91
C THR A 298 5.55 3.97 7.26
N PRO A 299 4.50 3.19 7.58
CA PRO A 299 3.83 3.30 8.88
C PRO A 299 4.70 2.77 10.03
N GLN A 300 5.59 1.80 9.78
CA GLN A 300 6.50 1.26 10.78
C GLN A 300 7.70 2.19 11.04
N ALA A 301 7.96 3.18 10.18
CA ALA A 301 8.81 4.32 10.50
C ALA A 301 8.02 5.44 11.20
N PHE A 302 6.92 5.91 10.60
CA PHE A 302 6.21 7.10 11.07
C PHE A 302 5.40 6.92 12.36
N ILE A 303 4.82 5.74 12.62
CA ILE A 303 4.09 5.52 13.89
C ILE A 303 5.06 5.65 15.08
N PRO A 304 6.25 5.00 15.10
CA PRO A 304 7.29 5.28 16.09
C PRO A 304 7.75 6.73 16.17
N ILE A 305 8.10 7.38 15.05
CA ILE A 305 8.53 8.79 15.02
C ILE A 305 7.49 9.71 15.67
N LEU A 306 6.21 9.48 15.41
CA LEU A 306 5.13 10.38 15.78
C LEU A 306 4.45 10.03 17.11
N THR A 307 4.66 8.83 17.67
CA THR A 307 3.95 8.34 18.87
C THR A 307 4.82 7.64 19.93
N GLY A 308 6.11 7.43 19.66
CA GLY A 308 7.03 6.69 20.53
C GLY A 308 6.71 5.18 20.63
N LYS A 309 5.80 4.69 19.78
CA LYS A 309 5.18 3.35 19.86
C LYS A 309 5.14 2.67 18.49
N THR A 310 5.14 1.35 18.51
CA THR A 310 4.75 0.51 17.37
C THR A 310 3.22 0.53 17.19
N GLU A 311 2.73 0.13 16.01
CA GLU A 311 1.30 -0.09 15.79
C GLU A 311 0.71 -1.14 16.77
N LEU A 312 1.50 -2.12 17.19
CA LEU A 312 1.05 -3.23 18.04
C LEU A 312 0.84 -2.83 19.51
N GLU A 313 1.45 -1.72 19.95
CA GLU A 313 1.25 -1.11 21.27
C GLU A 313 0.09 -0.10 21.30
N LEU A 314 -0.61 0.09 20.17
CA LEU A 314 -1.64 1.10 19.98
C LEU A 314 -3.01 0.46 19.70
N PRO A 315 -4.13 1.22 19.85
CA PRO A 315 -5.46 0.71 19.55
C PRO A 315 -5.61 0.22 18.10
N LEU A 316 -6.54 -0.72 17.89
CA LEU A 316 -6.76 -1.35 16.59
C LEU A 316 -7.40 -0.39 15.58
N THR A 317 -6.64 0.03 14.56
CA THR A 317 -7.10 0.96 13.50
C THR A 317 -7.03 0.39 12.08
N ARG A 318 -6.54 -0.85 11.92
CA ARG A 318 -6.44 -1.57 10.63
C ARG A 318 -7.85 -1.74 10.02
N LYS A 319 -8.15 -1.10 8.90
CA LYS A 319 -9.54 -0.93 8.40
C LYS A 319 -10.29 -2.20 7.99
N ARG A 320 -9.62 -3.36 8.00
CA ARG A 320 -10.22 -4.68 7.74
C ARG A 320 -11.02 -5.26 8.91
N TYR A 321 -10.85 -4.73 10.12
CA TYR A 321 -11.59 -5.22 11.30
C TYR A 321 -12.89 -4.42 11.49
N PRO A 322 -14.04 -5.06 11.75
CA PRO A 322 -15.31 -4.36 11.96
C PRO A 322 -15.29 -3.36 13.13
N ASP A 323 -14.50 -3.66 14.15
CA ASP A 323 -14.29 -2.88 15.38
C ASP A 323 -13.13 -1.87 15.27
N ALA A 324 -12.49 -1.74 14.11
CA ALA A 324 -11.37 -0.81 13.92
C ALA A 324 -11.77 0.65 14.24
N GLN A 325 -10.92 1.33 14.99
CA GLN A 325 -11.04 2.74 15.33
C GLN A 325 -10.34 3.61 14.27
N TYR A 326 -10.59 4.93 14.29
CA TYR A 326 -9.81 5.87 13.47
C TYR A 326 -8.48 6.18 14.15
N VAL A 327 -7.44 6.58 13.41
CA VAL A 327 -6.09 6.76 13.98
C VAL A 327 -5.98 7.96 14.93
N ASP A 328 -7.01 8.80 15.03
CA ASP A 328 -7.15 9.93 15.95
C ASP A 328 -6.88 9.55 17.43
N VAL A 329 -7.08 8.28 17.79
CA VAL A 329 -6.81 7.72 19.12
C VAL A 329 -5.32 7.53 19.43
N TYR A 330 -4.44 7.75 18.47
CA TYR A 330 -2.98 7.66 18.67
C TYR A 330 -2.44 8.95 19.33
N PRO A 331 -1.41 8.85 20.19
CA PRO A 331 -0.78 9.99 20.85
C PRO A 331 0.22 10.67 19.89
N PHE A 332 -0.29 11.21 18.78
CA PHE A 332 0.53 11.91 17.79
C PHE A 332 1.14 13.20 18.37
N ILE A 333 2.46 13.31 18.35
CA ILE A 333 3.24 14.40 18.95
C ILE A 333 2.91 15.80 18.38
N TRP A 334 2.37 15.88 17.15
CA TRP A 334 1.87 17.15 16.60
C TRP A 334 0.73 17.76 17.42
N LYS A 335 -0.01 16.97 18.21
CA LYS A 335 -0.98 17.47 19.19
C LYS A 335 -0.28 18.28 20.28
N ASN A 336 0.80 17.74 20.86
CA ASN A 336 1.62 18.41 21.88
C ASN A 336 2.20 19.73 21.35
N PHE A 337 2.68 19.75 20.11
CA PHE A 337 3.13 20.97 19.43
C PHE A 337 1.99 21.97 19.21
N SER A 338 0.82 21.54 18.69
CA SER A 338 -0.34 22.42 18.54
C SER A 338 -0.77 23.04 19.87
N ASP A 339 -0.76 22.28 20.97
CA ASP A 339 -1.18 22.75 22.29
C ASP A 339 -0.18 23.71 22.94
N ALA A 340 1.11 23.62 22.60
CA ALA A 340 2.10 24.64 22.88
C ALA A 340 2.00 25.89 21.95
N GLY A 341 1.03 25.91 21.03
CA GLY A 341 0.72 27.05 20.17
C GLY A 341 1.39 27.05 18.80
N TYR A 342 1.86 25.89 18.32
CA TYR A 342 2.45 25.77 16.98
C TYR A 342 1.39 25.69 15.91
N ALA A 343 1.67 26.29 14.74
CA ALA A 343 0.99 25.93 13.51
C ALA A 343 1.47 24.54 13.06
N THR A 344 0.55 23.67 12.68
CA THR A 344 0.86 22.27 12.34
C THR A 344 0.51 21.90 10.90
N MET A 345 1.37 21.10 10.27
CA MET A 345 1.15 20.57 8.93
C MET A 345 1.56 19.10 8.82
N TYR A 346 0.70 18.29 8.20
CA TYR A 346 1.05 16.96 7.72
C TYR A 346 0.73 16.90 6.22
N GLY A 347 1.73 16.57 5.42
CA GLY A 347 1.67 16.67 3.96
C GLY A 347 2.23 15.46 3.24
N GLU A 348 1.35 14.55 2.85
CA GLU A 348 1.63 13.50 1.88
C GLU A 348 1.28 13.98 0.46
N ASP A 349 1.75 13.27 -0.57
CA ASP A 349 1.52 13.54 -1.98
C ASP A 349 0.73 12.45 -2.73
N ALA A 350 0.47 11.30 -2.09
CA ALA A 350 -0.22 10.16 -2.70
C ALA A 350 -1.42 9.72 -1.82
N ALA A 351 -2.58 10.32 -2.04
CA ALA A 351 -3.80 10.01 -1.28
C ALA A 351 -4.31 8.56 -1.51
N ALA A 352 -3.97 7.93 -2.63
CA ALA A 352 -4.25 6.53 -2.91
C ALA A 352 -3.51 5.54 -1.99
N ILE A 353 -2.28 5.87 -1.55
CA ILE A 353 -1.41 4.98 -0.76
C ILE A 353 -0.96 5.55 0.60
N GLY A 354 -1.38 6.76 0.95
CA GLY A 354 -0.94 7.49 2.15
C GLY A 354 -1.02 6.71 3.47
N THR A 355 0.01 6.89 4.30
CA THR A 355 0.44 6.10 5.46
C THR A 355 -0.71 5.62 6.34
N PHE A 356 -1.57 6.54 6.78
CA PHE A 356 -2.65 6.28 7.74
C PHE A 356 -3.97 5.87 7.08
N THR A 357 -4.03 5.74 5.76
CA THR A 357 -5.28 5.61 4.99
C THR A 357 -5.30 4.38 4.07
N TYR A 358 -4.14 3.92 3.61
CA TYR A 358 -4.03 2.74 2.74
C TYR A 358 -4.43 1.45 3.45
N ARG A 359 -3.90 1.19 4.65
CA ARG A 359 -4.20 -0.01 5.46
C ARG A 359 -4.90 0.27 6.80
N LEU A 360 -4.82 1.50 7.31
CA LEU A 360 -5.53 1.95 8.51
C LEU A 360 -6.80 2.73 8.11
N LYS A 361 -7.67 3.02 9.07
CA LYS A 361 -9.02 3.60 8.84
C LYS A 361 -9.03 5.07 8.38
N GLY A 362 -7.86 5.71 8.29
CA GLY A 362 -7.75 7.16 8.15
C GLY A 362 -8.09 7.89 9.44
N PHE A 363 -8.12 9.22 9.34
CA PHE A 363 -8.52 10.11 10.42
C PHE A 363 -10.03 10.37 10.37
N LYS A 364 -10.67 10.54 11.52
CA LYS A 364 -12.04 11.04 11.62
C LYS A 364 -12.02 12.56 11.50
N ASP A 365 -11.31 13.21 12.39
CA ASP A 365 -11.15 14.67 12.45
C ASP A 365 -9.88 15.07 11.65
N GLN A 366 -9.55 16.36 11.48
CA GLN A 366 -8.35 16.73 10.71
C GLN A 366 -7.09 16.61 11.59
N PRO A 367 -6.01 15.92 11.17
CA PRO A 367 -4.87 15.63 12.04
C PRO A 367 -4.06 16.86 12.49
N THR A 368 -3.98 17.86 11.61
CA THR A 368 -3.13 19.05 11.68
C THR A 368 -3.87 20.24 11.05
N ASP A 369 -3.41 21.47 11.33
CA ASP A 369 -4.04 22.70 10.81
C ASP A 369 -4.07 22.71 9.27
N HIS A 370 -2.98 22.25 8.65
CA HIS A 370 -2.86 22.03 7.20
C HIS A 370 -2.76 20.53 6.88
N TYR A 371 -3.54 20.03 5.92
CA TYR A 371 -3.58 18.61 5.56
C TYR A 371 -3.81 18.37 4.05
N THR A 372 -2.72 18.06 3.35
CA THR A 372 -2.66 17.99 1.86
C THR A 372 -3.56 16.93 1.24
N ARG A 373 -3.92 15.86 1.96
CA ARG A 373 -4.77 14.77 1.46
C ARG A 373 -6.03 15.29 0.75
N THR A 374 -6.62 16.36 1.27
CA THR A 374 -7.77 17.06 0.69
C THR A 374 -7.55 17.47 -0.76
N PHE A 375 -6.34 17.94 -1.10
CA PHE A 375 -5.92 18.27 -2.45
C PHE A 375 -5.72 17.02 -3.30
N PHE A 376 -4.95 16.05 -2.81
CA PHE A 376 -4.56 14.87 -3.58
C PHE A 376 -5.72 13.92 -3.89
N LEU A 377 -6.71 13.82 -3.00
CA LEU A 377 -7.99 13.15 -3.27
C LEU A 377 -8.71 13.64 -4.54
N LEU A 378 -8.45 14.89 -4.97
CA LEU A 378 -8.96 15.43 -6.23
C LEU A 378 -7.90 15.43 -7.33
N SER A 379 -6.64 15.80 -7.06
CA SER A 379 -5.61 15.97 -8.10
C SER A 379 -5.34 14.66 -8.85
N GLU A 380 -5.28 13.52 -8.14
CA GLU A 380 -5.16 12.16 -8.69
C GLU A 380 -6.26 11.80 -9.71
N LYS A 381 -7.42 12.44 -9.63
CA LYS A 381 -8.59 12.20 -10.51
C LYS A 381 -8.82 13.32 -11.52
N PHE A 382 -8.15 14.46 -11.33
CA PHE A 382 -8.38 15.68 -12.09
C PHE A 382 -7.31 15.89 -13.17
N PHE A 383 -6.05 15.55 -12.88
CA PHE A 383 -4.96 15.61 -13.84
C PHE A 383 -4.76 14.24 -14.52
N PRO A 384 -4.34 14.22 -15.80
CA PRO A 384 -4.10 12.97 -16.54
C PRO A 384 -2.76 12.28 -16.20
N SER A 385 -2.10 12.73 -15.13
CA SER A 385 -0.82 12.23 -14.60
C SER A 385 -0.71 12.71 -13.16
N THR A 386 -0.29 11.86 -12.22
CA THR A 386 -0.03 12.28 -10.83
C THR A 386 1.15 13.25 -10.78
N HIS A 387 2.18 12.97 -11.59
CA HIS A 387 3.44 13.69 -11.68
C HIS A 387 3.35 15.14 -12.23
N CYS A 388 2.22 15.53 -12.86
CA CYS A 388 2.10 16.83 -13.55
C CYS A 388 0.76 17.54 -13.29
N PHE A 389 0.82 18.73 -12.67
CA PHE A 389 -0.34 19.60 -12.44
C PHE A 389 -0.48 20.61 -13.57
N GLY A 390 -1.05 20.16 -14.69
CA GLY A 390 -0.98 20.90 -15.95
C GLY A 390 0.46 20.90 -16.45
N ASN A 391 0.99 22.06 -16.83
CA ASN A 391 2.35 22.18 -17.35
C ASN A 391 3.46 22.34 -16.26
N GLN A 392 3.16 21.99 -15.01
CA GLN A 392 4.08 22.06 -13.86
C GLN A 392 4.28 20.66 -13.26
N LYS A 393 5.45 20.35 -12.71
CA LYS A 393 5.64 19.10 -11.94
C LYS A 393 4.85 19.16 -10.64
N GLN A 394 4.31 18.03 -10.19
CA GLN A 394 3.62 17.92 -8.91
C GLN A 394 4.59 18.18 -7.72
N PHE A 395 5.83 17.68 -7.79
CA PHE A 395 6.87 17.90 -6.77
C PHE A 395 7.12 19.40 -6.52
N ASP A 396 7.27 20.19 -7.59
CA ASP A 396 7.58 21.63 -7.49
C ASP A 396 6.46 22.39 -6.75
N VAL A 397 5.19 22.02 -7.02
CA VAL A 397 4.01 22.63 -6.37
C VAL A 397 3.88 22.18 -4.92
N TRP A 398 4.15 20.92 -4.63
CA TRP A 398 4.11 20.35 -3.28
C TRP A 398 5.24 20.89 -2.38
N ALA A 399 6.47 20.94 -2.89
CA ALA A 399 7.61 21.54 -2.19
C ALA A 399 7.38 23.05 -1.97
N LYS A 400 6.82 23.78 -2.95
CA LYS A 400 6.45 25.18 -2.75
C LYS A 400 5.42 25.37 -1.64
N TYR A 401 4.38 24.52 -1.55
CA TYR A 401 3.42 24.59 -0.44
C TYR A 401 4.10 24.38 0.93
N GLY A 402 5.08 23.46 0.99
CA GLY A 402 5.95 23.28 2.16
C GLY A 402 6.75 24.53 2.53
N ALA A 403 7.31 25.24 1.55
CA ALA A 403 8.04 26.49 1.77
C ALA A 403 7.11 27.65 2.19
N ASP A 404 5.94 27.78 1.54
CA ASP A 404 4.94 28.80 1.85
C ASP A 404 4.47 28.71 3.31
N PHE A 405 4.35 27.50 3.86
CA PHE A 405 4.04 27.27 5.27
C PHE A 405 5.05 27.91 6.24
N MET A 406 6.35 27.76 5.97
CA MET A 406 7.40 28.39 6.78
C MET A 406 7.44 29.91 6.60
N LYS A 407 7.16 30.38 5.38
CA LYS A 407 7.31 31.80 4.97
C LYS A 407 6.17 32.71 5.41
N GLN A 408 4.94 32.21 5.45
CA GLN A 408 3.74 33.06 5.51
C GLN A 408 3.03 33.07 6.87
N TYR A 409 3.30 32.10 7.75
CA TYR A 409 2.92 32.24 9.16
C TYR A 409 3.83 33.28 9.84
N PRO A 410 3.29 34.21 10.64
CA PRO A 410 4.07 35.26 11.30
C PRO A 410 5.32 34.71 12.03
N PRO A 411 6.46 35.43 12.07
CA PRO A 411 7.70 34.91 12.63
C PRO A 411 7.57 34.42 14.08
N GLU A 412 6.71 35.05 14.88
CA GLU A 412 6.42 34.72 16.28
C GLU A 412 5.56 33.47 16.47
N VAL A 413 4.90 32.97 15.42
CA VAL A 413 4.18 31.69 15.42
C VAL A 413 5.17 30.58 15.09
N PRO A 414 5.45 29.64 16.00
CA PRO A 414 6.34 28.51 15.73
C PRO A 414 5.64 27.47 14.84
N LYS A 415 6.42 26.74 14.06
CA LYS A 415 5.92 25.80 13.03
C LYS A 415 6.30 24.36 13.38
N PHE A 416 5.39 23.41 13.12
CA PHE A 416 5.69 21.98 13.10
C PHE A 416 5.15 21.40 11.80
N SER A 417 6.01 20.90 10.91
CA SER A 417 5.58 20.25 9.67
C SER A 417 6.22 18.88 9.46
N VAL A 418 5.44 17.95 8.92
CA VAL A 418 5.88 16.66 8.40
C VAL A 418 5.45 16.55 6.93
N LEU A 419 6.40 16.70 6.03
CA LEU A 419 6.26 16.52 4.59
C LEU A 419 6.90 15.18 4.19
N HIS A 420 6.13 14.33 3.51
CA HIS A 420 6.58 13.04 2.99
C HIS A 420 6.14 12.85 1.53
N HIS A 421 7.05 12.40 0.68
CA HIS A 421 6.87 12.32 -0.77
C HIS A 421 7.06 10.88 -1.30
N SER A 422 6.02 10.29 -1.87
CA SER A 422 6.01 8.91 -2.39
C SER A 422 6.02 8.80 -3.92
N ASP A 423 5.41 9.75 -4.66
CA ASP A 423 5.13 9.61 -6.10
C ASP A 423 6.39 9.40 -6.97
N LEU A 424 7.53 9.99 -6.57
CA LEU A 424 8.82 9.88 -7.26
C LEU A 424 9.69 8.70 -6.84
N SER A 425 9.36 7.94 -5.78
CA SER A 425 10.30 6.97 -5.19
C SER A 425 9.71 5.65 -4.69
N HIS A 426 8.42 5.55 -4.38
CA HIS A 426 7.78 4.30 -3.95
C HIS A 426 7.96 3.15 -4.96
N ASP A 427 7.61 3.40 -6.24
CA ASP A 427 7.67 2.40 -7.31
C ASP A 427 8.95 2.49 -8.18
N PHE A 428 9.79 3.52 -8.00
CA PHE A 428 10.89 3.84 -8.92
C PHE A 428 12.21 4.19 -8.21
N ALA A 429 13.23 3.33 -8.37
CA ALA A 429 14.54 3.50 -7.73
C ALA A 429 15.47 4.59 -8.32
N THR A 430 15.00 5.37 -9.29
CA THR A 430 15.76 6.47 -9.92
C THR A 430 14.95 7.72 -10.24
N GLN A 431 13.62 7.67 -10.19
CA GLN A 431 12.78 8.75 -10.70
C GLN A 431 12.88 10.04 -9.86
N VAL A 432 13.13 9.89 -8.56
CA VAL A 432 13.50 10.93 -7.59
C VAL A 432 14.69 11.81 -8.03
N SER A 433 15.59 11.31 -8.87
CA SER A 433 16.70 12.14 -9.40
C SER A 433 16.21 13.33 -10.25
N THR A 434 14.98 13.30 -10.76
CA THR A 434 14.35 14.43 -11.47
C THR A 434 13.95 15.60 -10.56
N ALA A 435 14.12 15.45 -9.24
CA ALA A 435 13.85 16.47 -8.23
C ALA A 435 15.11 17.09 -7.59
N ASP A 436 16.35 16.66 -7.89
CA ASP A 436 17.56 17.15 -7.20
C ASP A 436 17.73 18.68 -7.31
N ASP A 437 17.56 19.26 -8.50
CA ASP A 437 17.62 20.72 -8.68
C ASP A 437 16.46 21.47 -7.99
N ALA A 438 15.29 20.84 -7.87
CA ALA A 438 14.12 21.44 -7.23
C ALA A 438 14.23 21.37 -5.69
N LEU A 439 14.72 20.25 -5.15
CA LEU A 439 15.03 20.07 -3.73
C LEU A 439 16.17 21.00 -3.29
N LEU A 440 17.25 21.09 -4.06
CA LEU A 440 18.32 22.07 -3.83
C LEU A 440 17.75 23.49 -3.78
N THR A 441 16.93 23.87 -4.77
CA THR A 441 16.31 25.21 -4.84
C THR A 441 15.43 25.47 -3.61
N HIS A 442 14.61 24.49 -3.20
CA HIS A 442 13.73 24.56 -2.05
C HIS A 442 14.50 24.73 -0.72
N LEU A 443 15.52 23.90 -0.49
CA LEU A 443 16.37 23.99 0.70
C LEU A 443 17.14 25.31 0.76
N LYS A 444 17.66 25.75 -0.38
CA LYS A 444 18.38 27.02 -0.52
C LYS A 444 17.50 28.23 -0.23
N ASP A 445 16.31 28.28 -0.83
CA ASP A 445 15.31 29.34 -0.66
C ASP A 445 14.87 29.52 0.81
N LEU A 446 14.75 28.42 1.56
CA LEU A 446 14.41 28.46 2.99
C LEU A 446 15.60 28.75 3.91
N TYR A 447 16.81 28.26 3.58
CA TYR A 447 18.02 28.50 4.37
C TYR A 447 18.57 29.93 4.18
N GLU A 448 18.81 30.36 2.95
CA GLU A 448 19.36 31.68 2.64
C GLU A 448 18.33 32.80 2.84
N GLY A 449 17.03 32.46 2.83
CA GLY A 449 15.94 33.36 3.23
C GLY A 449 15.76 33.51 4.75
N GLY A 450 16.54 32.82 5.59
CA GLY A 450 16.46 32.89 7.05
C GLY A 450 15.28 32.13 7.67
N PHE A 451 14.44 31.46 6.88
CA PHE A 451 13.27 30.71 7.37
C PHE A 451 13.63 29.47 8.21
N PHE A 452 14.90 29.06 8.20
CA PHE A 452 15.46 28.03 9.08
C PHE A 452 16.24 28.57 10.30
N ASP A 453 16.37 29.88 10.52
CA ASP A 453 17.12 30.43 11.66
C ASP A 453 16.49 30.14 13.04
N ASN A 454 15.23 29.68 13.06
CA ASN A 454 14.55 29.15 14.25
C ASN A 454 13.87 27.79 13.99
N ALA A 455 14.38 26.97 13.06
CA ALA A 455 13.81 25.65 12.75
C ALA A 455 14.85 24.51 12.78
N VAL A 456 14.60 23.49 13.58
CA VAL A 456 15.29 22.20 13.44
C VAL A 456 14.74 21.53 12.18
N VAL A 457 15.62 21.27 11.22
CA VAL A 457 15.25 20.74 9.90
C VAL A 457 15.67 19.28 9.83
N PHE A 458 14.73 18.41 9.47
CA PHE A 458 14.98 17.00 9.20
C PHE A 458 14.81 16.77 7.69
N VAL A 459 15.86 16.27 7.03
CA VAL A 459 15.78 15.83 5.63
C VAL A 459 16.15 14.36 5.55
N GLY A 460 15.23 13.51 5.10
CA GLY A 460 15.36 12.07 5.30
C GLY A 460 14.47 11.18 4.45
N ALA A 461 14.34 9.95 4.93
CA ALA A 461 13.47 8.92 4.40
C ALA A 461 12.93 8.03 5.52
N ASP A 462 11.93 7.22 5.19
CA ASP A 462 11.26 6.28 6.09
C ASP A 462 11.98 4.90 6.14
N HIS A 463 12.33 4.37 4.97
CA HIS A 463 13.09 3.14 4.74
C HIS A 463 13.78 3.21 3.36
N GLY A 464 14.53 2.17 2.94
CA GLY A 464 15.01 2.03 1.56
C GLY A 464 14.10 1.15 0.67
N HIS A 465 14.43 0.97 -0.62
CA HIS A 465 13.52 0.27 -1.55
C HIS A 465 13.29 -1.21 -1.20
N ARG A 466 12.01 -1.59 -1.12
CA ARG A 466 11.56 -2.94 -0.75
C ARG A 466 11.36 -3.91 -1.91
N PHE A 467 10.96 -3.41 -3.09
CA PHE A 467 10.51 -4.26 -4.22
C PHE A 467 11.25 -4.03 -5.54
N ALA A 468 12.28 -3.19 -5.54
CA ALA A 468 13.18 -3.01 -6.68
C ALA A 468 14.27 -4.10 -6.68
N ALA A 469 14.77 -4.50 -7.86
CA ALA A 469 15.74 -5.60 -8.01
C ALA A 469 17.02 -5.47 -7.16
N ILE A 470 17.39 -4.24 -6.78
CA ILE A 470 18.44 -3.96 -5.79
C ILE A 470 18.24 -4.75 -4.49
N ARG A 471 17.01 -4.90 -3.98
CA ARG A 471 16.70 -5.56 -2.70
C ARG A 471 16.91 -7.08 -2.70
N GLU A 472 17.20 -7.66 -3.87
CA GLU A 472 17.64 -9.05 -4.03
C GLU A 472 19.18 -9.20 -3.85
N THR A 473 19.93 -8.11 -3.74
CA THR A 473 21.40 -8.07 -3.49
C THR A 473 21.72 -7.85 -2.01
N GLN A 474 22.90 -8.26 -1.54
CA GLN A 474 23.30 -8.07 -0.14
C GLN A 474 23.40 -6.58 0.22
N GLN A 475 23.92 -5.74 -0.69
CA GLN A 475 23.92 -4.30 -0.44
C GLN A 475 22.49 -3.74 -0.33
N GLY A 476 21.56 -4.16 -1.20
CA GLY A 476 20.16 -3.74 -1.13
C GLY A 476 19.43 -4.18 0.13
N GLN A 477 19.74 -5.35 0.69
CA GLN A 477 19.23 -5.79 2.00
C GLN A 477 19.62 -4.83 3.13
N LEU A 478 20.84 -4.30 3.11
CA LEU A 478 21.34 -3.38 4.12
C LEU A 478 20.87 -1.94 3.87
N GLU A 479 20.81 -1.52 2.60
CA GLU A 479 20.28 -0.21 2.21
C GLU A 479 18.79 -0.04 2.52
N GLU A 480 17.98 -1.08 2.37
CA GLU A 480 16.55 -1.07 2.76
C GLU A 480 16.35 -0.75 4.25
N ARG A 481 17.25 -1.27 5.09
CA ARG A 481 17.25 -1.07 6.55
C ARG A 481 17.89 0.25 7.01
N LEU A 482 18.57 0.98 6.11
CA LEU A 482 19.35 2.19 6.39
C LEU A 482 18.90 3.38 5.52
N PRO A 483 17.72 3.98 5.80
CA PRO A 483 17.25 5.22 5.17
C PRO A 483 18.19 6.42 5.40
N PHE A 484 18.12 7.41 4.52
CA PHE A 484 18.80 8.69 4.77
C PHE A 484 18.14 9.44 5.94
N MET A 485 18.94 10.02 6.84
CA MET A 485 18.42 10.86 7.93
C MET A 485 19.43 11.95 8.29
N GLY A 486 19.21 13.16 7.77
CA GLY A 486 19.98 14.36 8.06
C GLY A 486 19.23 15.29 9.02
N VAL A 487 19.92 15.73 10.08
CA VAL A 487 19.39 16.67 11.08
C VAL A 487 20.21 17.95 11.09
N PHE A 488 19.55 19.07 10.79
CA PHE A 488 20.09 20.42 10.84
C PHE A 488 19.54 21.15 12.08
N VAL A 489 20.44 21.83 12.79
CA VAL A 489 20.12 22.67 13.96
C VAL A 489 20.35 24.15 13.58
N PRO A 490 19.50 25.12 13.98
CA PRO A 490 19.67 26.52 13.56
C PRO A 490 21.00 27.15 13.94
N ASN A 491 21.58 27.93 13.03
CA ASN A 491 22.87 28.59 13.23
C ASN A 491 22.87 29.61 14.38
N ALA A 492 21.74 30.25 14.66
CA ALA A 492 21.55 31.08 15.84
C ALA A 492 21.56 30.23 17.13
N PHE A 493 20.78 29.14 17.16
CA PHE A 493 20.70 28.26 18.33
C PHE A 493 22.03 27.57 18.64
N ARG A 494 22.80 27.11 17.63
CA ARG A 494 24.16 26.53 17.77
C ARG A 494 25.15 27.44 18.53
N LYS A 495 24.90 28.76 18.63
CA LYS A 495 25.73 29.75 19.34
C LYS A 495 25.31 29.96 20.80
N SER A 496 24.15 29.44 21.22
CA SER A 496 23.73 29.45 22.64
C SER A 496 24.41 28.32 23.41
N ALA A 497 24.56 28.45 24.73
CA ALA A 497 25.21 27.43 25.55
C ALA A 497 24.51 26.05 25.47
N LYS A 498 23.15 26.02 25.55
CA LYS A 498 22.39 24.78 25.33
C LYS A 498 22.54 24.27 23.90
N GLY A 499 22.36 25.12 22.88
CA GLY A 499 22.38 24.69 21.48
C GLY A 499 23.76 24.28 20.95
N GLN A 500 24.85 24.81 21.50
CA GLN A 500 26.20 24.29 21.28
C GLN A 500 26.29 22.85 21.81
N LYS A 501 25.85 22.60 23.05
CA LYS A 501 25.88 21.27 23.68
C LYS A 501 25.00 20.26 22.91
N VAL A 502 23.82 20.68 22.45
CA VAL A 502 22.97 19.90 21.53
C VAL A 502 23.73 19.54 20.23
N TYR A 503 24.37 20.51 19.58
CA TYR A 503 25.08 20.26 18.32
C TYR A 503 26.34 19.40 18.49
N GLU A 504 27.04 19.51 19.62
CA GLU A 504 28.10 18.59 20.01
C GLU A 504 27.59 17.15 20.17
N ASN A 505 26.50 16.97 20.91
CA ASN A 505 25.89 15.65 21.13
C ASN A 505 25.39 15.03 19.82
N LEU A 506 24.69 15.79 18.98
CA LEU A 506 24.24 15.34 17.67
C LEU A 506 25.41 14.86 16.78
N LYS A 507 26.52 15.61 16.74
CA LYS A 507 27.73 15.19 16.02
C LYS A 507 28.39 13.93 16.60
N ALA A 508 28.35 13.75 17.93
CA ALA A 508 28.83 12.53 18.59
C ALA A 508 27.89 11.32 18.41
N ASN A 509 26.59 11.58 18.22
CA ASN A 509 25.54 10.59 18.02
C ASN A 509 25.43 10.11 16.55
N LYS A 510 26.02 10.83 15.59
CA LYS A 510 25.90 10.51 14.15
C LYS A 510 26.35 9.08 13.78
N ASP A 511 27.34 8.56 14.50
CA ASP A 511 27.91 7.22 14.33
C ASP A 511 27.48 6.27 15.48
N ARG A 512 26.25 6.46 16.00
CA ARG A 512 25.59 5.59 16.97
C ARG A 512 24.39 4.88 16.34
N LEU A 513 24.06 3.71 16.89
CA LEU A 513 22.80 3.04 16.57
C LEU A 513 21.63 3.91 17.03
N THR A 514 20.81 4.33 16.06
CA THR A 514 19.64 5.18 16.25
C THR A 514 18.44 4.62 15.48
N SER A 515 17.25 5.03 15.86
CA SER A 515 15.98 4.43 15.46
C SER A 515 14.88 5.49 15.34
N PRO A 516 13.76 5.17 14.68
CA PRO A 516 12.52 5.95 14.72
C PRO A 516 12.07 6.42 16.12
N PHE A 517 12.35 5.65 17.19
CA PHE A 517 12.04 6.03 18.58
C PHE A 517 12.92 7.17 19.11
N ASP A 518 14.16 7.27 18.64
CA ASP A 518 15.11 8.32 19.04
C ASP A 518 14.75 9.66 18.42
N ILE A 519 14.19 9.64 17.19
CA ILE A 519 13.58 10.80 16.56
C ILE A 519 12.42 11.31 17.43
N HIS A 520 11.55 10.43 17.93
CA HIS A 520 10.45 10.83 18.81
C HIS A 520 10.94 11.55 20.07
N ALA A 521 11.90 10.96 20.79
CA ALA A 521 12.52 11.59 21.97
C ALA A 521 13.25 12.90 21.64
N THR A 522 13.74 13.07 20.40
CA THR A 522 14.32 14.33 19.92
C THR A 522 13.24 15.38 19.66
N LEU A 523 12.08 15.00 19.13
CA LEU A 523 10.93 15.89 18.97
C LEU A 523 10.35 16.33 20.33
N GLU A 524 10.38 15.45 21.35
CA GLU A 524 10.05 15.80 22.73
C GLU A 524 11.06 16.82 23.31
N ASP A 525 12.38 16.58 23.17
CA ASP A 525 13.44 17.53 23.59
C ASP A 525 13.40 18.86 22.82
N ILE A 526 12.87 18.90 21.60
CA ILE A 526 12.63 20.15 20.87
C ILE A 526 11.48 20.93 21.51
N LEU A 527 10.45 20.24 22.04
CA LEU A 527 9.30 20.90 22.66
C LEU A 527 9.60 21.38 24.09
N ASP A 528 10.27 20.57 24.92
CA ASP A 528 10.70 20.91 26.28
C ASP A 528 12.15 20.48 26.52
N LEU A 529 13.09 21.43 26.37
CA LEU A 529 14.52 21.12 26.25
C LEU A 529 15.18 20.97 27.64
N PRO A 530 15.62 19.76 28.04
CA PRO A 530 16.21 19.54 29.36
C PRO A 530 17.46 20.41 29.62
N ASP A 531 17.77 20.59 30.89
CA ASP A 531 18.95 21.34 31.35
C ASP A 531 20.20 20.46 31.39
N ASP A 532 20.04 19.19 31.76
CA ASP A 532 21.09 18.19 31.60
C ASP A 532 21.15 17.71 30.14
N LEU A 533 22.14 18.25 29.42
CA LEU A 533 22.54 17.86 28.08
C LEU A 533 23.89 17.12 28.10
N THR A 534 24.27 16.52 29.24
CA THR A 534 25.62 15.98 29.49
C THR A 534 25.63 14.53 29.96
N THR A 535 24.67 14.08 30.75
CA THR A 535 24.62 12.69 31.22
C THR A 535 24.24 11.75 30.06
N PRO A 536 25.00 10.65 29.82
CA PRO A 536 24.61 9.62 28.85
C PRO A 536 23.26 8.99 29.19
N GLN A 537 22.42 8.82 28.18
CA GLN A 537 21.06 8.31 28.38
C GLN A 537 21.04 6.80 28.61
N ASP A 538 20.16 6.34 29.51
CA ASP A 538 20.12 4.94 29.94
C ASP A 538 19.31 4.06 28.98
N ALA A 539 20.04 3.42 28.05
CA ALA A 539 19.53 2.46 27.07
C ALA A 539 19.03 1.12 27.68
N ALA A 540 19.13 0.92 29.00
CA ALA A 540 18.47 -0.19 29.70
C ALA A 540 17.14 0.24 30.36
N LYS A 541 16.87 1.56 30.48
CA LYS A 541 15.60 2.11 30.97
C LYS A 541 14.65 2.59 29.87
N SER A 542 15.16 2.99 28.70
CA SER A 542 14.35 3.48 27.58
C SER A 542 14.87 2.99 26.23
N ARG A 543 13.97 2.61 25.32
CA ARG A 543 14.28 2.42 23.89
C ARG A 543 14.38 3.74 23.13
N SER A 544 13.78 4.81 23.64
CA SER A 544 13.73 6.14 23.02
C SER A 544 14.77 7.04 23.68
N LEU A 545 15.83 7.41 22.94
CA LEU A 545 16.94 8.23 23.42
C LEU A 545 17.12 9.44 22.49
N SER A 546 17.03 10.65 23.03
CA SER A 546 17.11 11.88 22.23
C SER A 546 18.48 12.07 21.59
N LEU A 547 18.52 12.50 20.33
CA LEU A 547 19.74 12.87 19.61
C LEU A 547 20.44 14.11 20.19
N PHE A 548 19.73 14.91 20.99
CA PHE A 548 20.25 16.12 21.62
C PHE A 548 21.05 15.84 22.90
N ARG A 549 21.00 14.59 23.40
CA ARG A 549 21.71 14.10 24.59
C ARG A 549 22.60 12.90 24.21
N PRO A 550 23.68 12.57 24.95
CA PRO A 550 24.60 11.52 24.50
C PRO A 550 23.91 10.14 24.45
N ILE A 551 24.08 9.42 23.35
CA ILE A 551 23.62 8.03 23.17
C ILE A 551 24.82 7.07 23.42
N PRO A 552 24.64 6.00 24.22
CA PRO A 552 25.71 5.05 24.55
C PRO A 552 26.40 4.45 23.30
N ALA A 553 27.73 4.33 23.37
CA ALA A 553 28.54 3.83 22.26
C ALA A 553 28.31 2.34 21.95
N ASP A 554 27.96 1.59 22.99
CA ASP A 554 27.76 0.16 23.06
C ASP A 554 26.29 -0.27 22.87
N ARG A 555 25.38 0.67 22.64
CA ARG A 555 23.94 0.40 22.43
C ARG A 555 23.72 -0.66 21.36
N SER A 556 22.99 -1.70 21.74
CA SER A 556 22.62 -2.84 20.90
C SER A 556 21.21 -2.72 20.33
N CYS A 557 20.90 -3.48 19.28
CA CYS A 557 19.57 -3.49 18.66
C CYS A 557 18.41 -3.80 19.62
N PRO A 558 18.50 -4.78 20.55
CA PRO A 558 17.46 -4.97 21.56
C PRO A 558 17.22 -3.75 22.48
N GLN A 559 18.24 -2.92 22.74
CA GLN A 559 18.12 -1.66 23.50
C GLN A 559 17.61 -0.48 22.64
N ALA A 560 17.51 -0.65 21.33
CA ALA A 560 16.86 0.26 20.39
C ALA A 560 15.48 -0.26 19.94
N ASP A 561 15.03 -1.39 20.50
CA ASP A 561 13.82 -2.13 20.11
C ASP A 561 13.79 -2.48 18.60
N ILE A 562 14.98 -2.80 18.06
CA ILE A 562 15.18 -3.27 16.68
C ILE A 562 15.31 -4.80 16.71
N GLU A 563 14.36 -5.48 16.06
CA GLU A 563 14.33 -6.94 15.97
C GLU A 563 15.52 -7.51 15.17
N PRO A 564 15.97 -8.76 15.40
CA PRO A 564 17.05 -9.38 14.63
C PRO A 564 16.83 -9.47 13.12
N HIS A 565 15.58 -9.35 12.63
CA HIS A 565 15.26 -9.26 11.20
C HIS A 565 15.62 -7.88 10.61
N TRP A 566 15.54 -6.81 11.38
CA TRP A 566 15.76 -5.42 10.93
C TRP A 566 17.15 -4.87 11.29
N CYS A 567 17.84 -5.48 12.27
CA CYS A 567 19.13 -5.01 12.79
C CYS A 567 20.31 -5.20 11.83
N THR A 568 20.89 -4.13 11.29
CA THR A 568 22.09 -4.22 10.44
C THR A 568 23.41 -4.42 11.20
N CYS A 569 23.42 -4.26 12.52
CA CYS A 569 24.63 -4.43 13.37
C CYS A 569 25.11 -5.89 13.47
N LEU A 570 24.31 -6.88 13.03
CA LEU A 570 24.53 -8.29 13.31
C LEU A 570 25.64 -8.92 12.45
N SER A 571 26.66 -9.46 13.12
CA SER A 571 27.75 -10.21 12.50
C SER A 571 27.33 -11.65 12.16
N TRP A 572 26.53 -11.80 11.10
CA TRP A 572 26.08 -13.09 10.58
C TRP A 572 27.24 -13.94 10.03
N GLN A 573 27.23 -15.24 10.32
CA GLN A 573 28.13 -16.25 9.75
C GLN A 573 27.36 -17.18 8.79
N ALA A 574 28.05 -17.93 7.93
CA ALA A 574 27.38 -18.92 7.08
C ALA A 574 26.77 -20.06 7.94
N ALA A 575 25.54 -20.47 7.62
CA ALA A 575 24.91 -21.63 8.26
C ALA A 575 25.45 -22.96 7.66
N SER A 576 25.30 -24.07 8.39
CA SER A 576 25.62 -25.39 7.82
C SER A 576 24.59 -25.77 6.76
N ALA A 577 25.00 -26.49 5.71
CA ALA A 577 24.08 -26.92 4.66
C ALA A 577 22.93 -27.80 5.20
N ALA A 578 23.20 -28.59 6.25
CA ALA A 578 22.21 -29.42 6.93
C ALA A 578 21.17 -28.58 7.68
N ASP A 579 21.60 -27.62 8.52
CA ASP A 579 20.68 -26.69 9.19
C ASP A 579 19.87 -25.89 8.16
N SER A 580 20.53 -25.42 7.10
CA SER A 580 19.90 -24.60 6.05
C SER A 580 18.75 -25.35 5.37
N ALA A 581 18.99 -26.61 4.96
CA ALA A 581 17.97 -27.46 4.35
C ALA A 581 16.82 -27.77 5.33
N LEU A 582 17.16 -28.14 6.58
CA LEU A 582 16.19 -28.44 7.64
C LEU A 582 15.26 -27.26 7.92
N LEU A 583 15.85 -26.08 8.16
CA LEU A 583 15.14 -24.89 8.59
C LEU A 583 14.34 -24.26 7.44
N ALA A 584 14.89 -24.15 6.24
CA ALA A 584 14.15 -23.62 5.09
C ALA A 584 12.95 -24.53 4.73
N GLN A 585 13.12 -25.85 4.79
CA GLN A 585 12.02 -26.79 4.55
C GLN A 585 10.95 -26.71 5.66
N SER A 586 11.35 -26.49 6.92
CA SER A 586 10.44 -26.28 8.05
C SER A 586 9.68 -24.94 7.95
N VAL A 587 10.31 -23.87 7.47
CA VAL A 587 9.64 -22.59 7.19
C VAL A 587 8.62 -22.75 6.06
N VAL A 588 8.96 -23.41 4.95
CA VAL A 588 7.99 -23.68 3.87
C VAL A 588 6.82 -24.57 4.35
N GLN A 589 7.08 -25.55 5.21
CA GLN A 589 6.01 -26.35 5.85
C GLN A 589 5.12 -25.47 6.75
N THR A 590 5.70 -24.53 7.48
CA THR A 590 4.98 -23.58 8.36
C THR A 590 4.11 -22.63 7.54
N ILE A 591 4.65 -22.04 6.47
CA ILE A 591 3.90 -21.23 5.49
C ILE A 591 2.74 -22.05 4.89
N ASN A 592 2.95 -23.35 4.65
CA ASN A 592 1.90 -24.24 4.15
C ASN A 592 0.81 -24.55 5.17
N SER A 593 1.12 -24.68 6.47
CA SER A 593 0.08 -24.75 7.52
C SER A 593 -0.68 -23.42 7.66
N TYR A 594 0.04 -22.29 7.57
CA TYR A 594 -0.55 -20.95 7.68
C TYR A 594 -1.49 -20.60 6.51
N THR A 595 -1.34 -21.27 5.36
CA THR A 595 -2.22 -21.15 4.18
C THR A 595 -3.22 -22.32 4.03
N GLU A 596 -3.33 -23.21 5.03
CA GLU A 596 -4.14 -24.44 4.94
C GLU A 596 -5.65 -24.17 4.82
N GLU A 597 -6.20 -23.22 5.58
CA GLU A 597 -7.61 -22.82 5.48
C GLU A 597 -8.00 -22.22 4.11
N SER A 598 -7.02 -21.84 3.28
CA SER A 598 -7.23 -21.25 1.95
C SER A 598 -6.81 -22.18 0.80
N ARG A 599 -6.75 -23.50 1.03
CA ARG A 599 -6.32 -24.51 0.03
C ARG A 599 -7.26 -24.71 -1.16
N ASP A 600 -8.45 -24.13 -1.12
CA ASP A 600 -9.36 -24.00 -2.27
C ASP A 600 -8.91 -22.91 -3.28
N LEU A 601 -8.06 -21.98 -2.84
CA LEU A 601 -7.59 -20.81 -3.59
C LEU A 601 -6.08 -20.85 -3.85
N CYS A 602 -5.32 -21.11 -2.79
CA CYS A 602 -3.87 -21.00 -2.72
C CYS A 602 -3.19 -22.36 -2.85
N SER A 603 -2.33 -22.49 -3.85
CA SER A 603 -1.48 -23.66 -4.06
C SER A 603 -0.52 -23.87 -2.87
N PRO A 604 -0.25 -25.13 -2.46
CA PRO A 604 0.85 -25.40 -1.55
C PRO A 604 2.19 -25.04 -2.22
N LEU A 605 3.05 -24.35 -1.47
CA LEU A 605 4.39 -24.00 -1.91
C LEU A 605 5.36 -25.16 -1.65
N ARG A 606 6.36 -25.34 -2.51
CA ARG A 606 7.52 -26.20 -2.23
C ARG A 606 8.78 -25.37 -2.25
N LEU A 607 9.75 -25.72 -1.40
CA LEU A 607 11.10 -25.20 -1.49
C LEU A 607 11.66 -25.53 -2.87
N ASP A 608 12.29 -24.54 -3.49
CA ASP A 608 12.93 -24.68 -4.79
C ASP A 608 14.46 -24.58 -4.62
N THR A 609 14.97 -23.40 -4.29
CA THR A 609 16.40 -23.13 -4.14
C THR A 609 16.65 -22.38 -2.83
N ILE A 610 17.62 -22.81 -2.02
CA ILE A 610 18.16 -21.98 -0.94
C ILE A 610 19.20 -21.07 -1.58
N VAL A 611 18.96 -19.76 -1.50
CA VAL A 611 19.81 -18.72 -2.08
C VAL A 611 20.94 -18.38 -1.13
N GLU A 612 20.62 -18.25 0.16
CA GLU A 612 21.57 -17.94 1.22
C GLU A 612 21.04 -18.45 2.56
N ALA A 613 21.95 -18.84 3.47
CA ALA A 613 21.59 -19.17 4.84
C ALA A 613 22.70 -18.73 5.80
N LYS A 614 22.30 -17.97 6.82
CA LYS A 614 23.16 -17.31 7.81
C LYS A 614 22.76 -17.72 9.22
N ARG A 615 23.72 -17.74 10.15
CA ARG A 615 23.55 -18.01 11.58
C ARG A 615 24.21 -16.91 12.40
N LEU A 616 23.52 -16.43 13.42
CA LEU A 616 24.04 -15.56 14.46
C LEU A 616 24.51 -16.44 15.64
N ILE A 617 25.77 -16.31 16.03
CA ILE A 617 26.35 -17.01 17.18
C ILE A 617 26.85 -15.94 18.17
N PRO A 618 26.48 -16.00 19.47
CA PRO A 618 27.06 -15.17 20.51
C PRO A 618 28.60 -15.30 20.59
N ASP A 619 29.27 -14.26 21.09
CA ASP A 619 30.73 -14.21 21.08
C ASP A 619 31.40 -15.33 21.89
N GLU A 620 32.46 -15.94 21.35
CA GLU A 620 33.19 -16.99 22.05
C GLU A 620 33.64 -16.59 23.46
N LYS A 621 33.95 -15.32 23.71
CA LYS A 621 34.34 -14.84 25.06
C LYS A 621 33.22 -14.98 26.08
N VAL A 622 31.97 -14.79 25.66
CA VAL A 622 30.77 -15.00 26.49
C VAL A 622 30.56 -16.49 26.71
N LEU A 623 30.83 -17.33 25.71
CA LEU A 623 30.67 -18.79 25.81
C LEU A 623 31.78 -19.46 26.64
N LYS A 624 32.92 -18.78 26.74
CA LYS A 624 34.05 -19.13 27.60
C LYS A 624 33.93 -18.50 28.99
N TYR A 625 32.96 -17.63 29.27
CA TYR A 625 32.78 -17.07 30.62
C TYR A 625 32.32 -18.15 31.61
N GLY A 626 33.15 -18.42 32.62
CA GLY A 626 32.89 -19.38 33.69
C GLY A 626 32.46 -18.73 35.01
N GLY A 627 32.53 -17.40 35.12
CA GLY A 627 32.35 -16.63 36.35
C GLY A 627 33.48 -15.62 36.54
N VAL A 628 33.64 -15.14 37.77
CA VAL A 628 34.77 -14.29 38.18
C VAL A 628 35.86 -15.12 38.84
N LYS A 629 37.11 -14.69 38.69
CA LYS A 629 38.33 -15.41 39.06
C LYS A 629 38.92 -14.92 40.39
N ASP A 630 38.49 -13.74 40.82
CA ASP A 630 38.85 -13.00 42.01
C ASP A 630 37.63 -12.82 42.93
N ALA A 631 37.87 -12.58 44.23
CA ALA A 631 36.79 -12.40 45.20
C ALA A 631 36.00 -11.10 45.00
N ASP A 632 36.64 -10.09 44.42
CA ASP A 632 36.10 -8.73 44.24
C ASP A 632 35.32 -8.58 42.92
N GLY A 633 35.39 -9.59 42.03
CA GLY A 633 34.57 -9.69 40.83
C GLY A 633 35.06 -8.92 39.59
N PHE A 634 36.29 -8.42 39.58
CA PHE A 634 36.83 -7.59 38.49
C PHE A 634 37.54 -8.39 37.39
N VAL A 635 37.94 -9.64 37.65
CA VAL A 635 38.69 -10.48 36.71
C VAL A 635 37.81 -11.65 36.19
N PRO A 636 37.28 -11.58 34.96
CA PRO A 636 36.50 -12.69 34.40
C PRO A 636 37.35 -13.96 34.16
N ASP A 637 36.82 -15.14 34.50
CA ASP A 637 37.43 -16.43 34.14
C ASP A 637 36.89 -16.93 32.80
N PHE A 638 37.79 -17.15 31.83
CA PHE A 638 37.47 -17.55 30.46
C PHE A 638 37.67 -19.07 30.22
N LYS A 639 37.29 -19.92 31.18
CA LYS A 639 37.42 -21.39 31.12
C LYS A 639 36.10 -22.15 30.92
N GLY A 640 34.98 -21.45 30.80
CA GLY A 640 33.67 -22.01 30.53
C GLY A 640 33.64 -22.86 29.26
N LYS A 641 32.80 -23.90 29.28
CA LYS A 641 32.56 -24.81 28.13
C LYS A 641 31.11 -24.69 27.62
N ALA A 642 30.50 -23.51 27.72
CA ALA A 642 29.15 -23.32 27.24
C ALA A 642 29.13 -23.42 25.70
N SER A 643 28.22 -24.24 25.18
CA SER A 643 27.96 -24.32 23.74
C SER A 643 26.58 -23.75 23.45
N VAL A 644 26.48 -22.89 22.44
CA VAL A 644 25.20 -22.28 22.05
C VAL A 644 24.45 -23.24 21.15
N HIS A 645 23.53 -23.97 21.77
CA HIS A 645 22.64 -24.87 21.06
C HIS A 645 21.46 -24.12 20.42
N ALA A 646 20.97 -23.05 21.07
CA ALA A 646 19.92 -22.16 20.59
C ALA A 646 20.50 -20.93 19.86
N ALA A 647 20.33 -20.84 18.54
CA ALA A 647 20.89 -19.77 17.73
C ALA A 647 19.86 -19.23 16.72
N THR A 648 19.95 -17.93 16.42
CA THR A 648 19.13 -17.28 15.40
C THR A 648 19.71 -17.54 14.01
N TYR A 649 18.87 -17.86 13.04
CA TYR A 649 19.23 -18.05 11.63
C TYR A 649 18.46 -17.06 10.76
N MET A 650 19.06 -16.64 9.64
CA MET A 650 18.41 -15.86 8.58
C MET A 650 18.54 -16.62 7.26
N LEU A 651 17.42 -16.86 6.57
CA LEU A 651 17.32 -17.76 5.43
C LEU A 651 16.73 -17.01 4.24
N THR A 652 17.43 -17.01 3.10
CA THR A 652 16.95 -16.48 1.83
C THR A 652 16.70 -17.65 0.89
N PHE A 653 15.47 -17.85 0.39
CA PHE A 653 15.11 -19.00 -0.44
C PHE A 653 13.99 -18.69 -1.45
N THR A 654 13.88 -19.50 -2.50
CA THR A 654 12.79 -19.46 -3.48
C THR A 654 11.80 -20.58 -3.25
N THR A 655 10.54 -20.37 -3.66
CA THR A 655 9.53 -21.43 -3.73
C THR A 655 8.86 -21.51 -5.10
N LEU A 656 8.36 -22.71 -5.42
CA LEU A 656 7.46 -22.94 -6.55
C LEU A 656 6.07 -23.41 -6.06
N PRO A 657 4.97 -23.09 -6.77
CA PRO A 657 4.89 -22.22 -7.97
C PRO A 657 5.17 -20.73 -7.65
N GLY A 658 5.17 -19.89 -8.68
CA GLY A 658 5.17 -18.43 -8.56
C GLY A 658 6.53 -17.75 -8.37
N ASN A 659 7.61 -18.51 -8.14
CA ASN A 659 8.98 -17.99 -8.01
C ASN A 659 9.12 -16.90 -6.91
N ALA A 660 8.34 -17.02 -5.84
CA ALA A 660 8.42 -16.18 -4.66
C ALA A 660 9.79 -16.31 -3.99
N ARG A 661 10.44 -15.18 -3.67
CA ARG A 661 11.70 -15.12 -2.90
C ARG A 661 11.39 -14.67 -1.48
N TYR A 662 11.68 -15.52 -0.50
CA TYR A 662 11.48 -15.23 0.93
C TYR A 662 12.82 -14.94 1.63
N GLU A 663 12.74 -14.12 2.67
CA GLU A 663 13.79 -13.82 3.64
C GLU A 663 13.19 -14.02 5.03
N ALA A 664 13.63 -15.05 5.76
CA ALA A 664 13.02 -15.50 7.02
C ALA A 664 14.03 -15.55 8.17
N THR A 665 13.68 -14.97 9.32
CA THR A 665 14.48 -15.05 10.55
C THR A 665 13.82 -15.99 11.57
N VAL A 666 14.58 -16.96 12.08
CA VAL A 666 14.09 -18.04 12.96
C VAL A 666 15.06 -18.32 14.10
N LEU A 667 14.60 -18.92 15.21
CA LEU A 667 15.44 -19.31 16.34
C LEU A 667 15.40 -20.84 16.53
N TYR A 668 16.55 -21.51 16.48
CA TYR A 668 16.65 -22.98 16.50
C TYR A 668 17.55 -23.47 17.65
N ASP A 669 17.00 -24.31 18.55
CA ASP A 669 17.73 -25.06 19.58
C ASP A 669 18.04 -26.48 19.12
N SER A 670 19.26 -26.65 18.63
CA SER A 670 19.85 -27.91 18.16
C SER A 670 20.01 -29.01 19.23
N LYS A 671 19.92 -28.71 20.54
CA LYS A 671 19.91 -29.74 21.60
C LYS A 671 18.52 -30.25 21.90
N LYS A 672 17.51 -29.38 21.85
CA LYS A 672 16.11 -29.74 22.09
C LYS A 672 15.38 -30.18 20.82
N ASN A 673 15.97 -29.92 19.65
CA ASN A 673 15.32 -29.95 18.35
C ASN A 673 14.05 -29.07 18.32
N GLU A 674 14.15 -27.85 18.88
CA GLU A 674 13.04 -26.88 18.97
C GLU A 674 13.30 -25.71 18.02
N LEU A 675 12.28 -25.32 17.25
CA LEU A 675 12.36 -24.25 16.26
C LEU A 675 11.25 -23.22 16.53
N VAL A 676 11.60 -21.95 16.63
CA VAL A 676 10.66 -20.83 16.77
C VAL A 676 10.66 -20.01 15.47
N ILE A 677 9.48 -19.82 14.91
CA ILE A 677 9.24 -19.07 13.67
C ILE A 677 8.24 -17.95 14.00
N ASP A 678 8.57 -16.71 13.67
CA ASP A 678 7.62 -15.60 13.70
C ASP A 678 7.13 -15.30 12.28
N MET A 679 5.81 -15.30 12.07
CA MET A 679 5.20 -14.95 10.79
C MET A 679 5.38 -13.48 10.39
N LEU A 680 5.76 -12.60 11.32
CA LEU A 680 6.16 -11.21 11.03
C LEU A 680 7.64 -11.08 10.61
N ALA A 681 8.48 -12.07 10.92
CA ALA A 681 9.90 -12.10 10.56
C ALA A 681 10.15 -12.88 9.24
N ILE A 682 9.15 -12.96 8.36
CA ILE A 682 9.21 -13.57 7.02
C ILE A 682 8.81 -12.52 5.99
N SER A 683 9.81 -11.92 5.35
CA SER A 683 9.63 -10.96 4.26
C SER A 683 9.56 -11.68 2.90
N HIS A 684 8.71 -11.21 1.99
CA HIS A 684 8.67 -11.65 0.59
C HIS A 684 9.27 -10.56 -0.30
N VAL A 685 10.45 -10.85 -0.86
CA VAL A 685 11.44 -9.87 -1.30
C VAL A 685 11.21 -9.35 -2.73
N ASN A 686 10.54 -10.12 -3.59
CA ASN A 686 10.16 -9.71 -4.94
C ASN A 686 8.68 -9.29 -5.04
N LYS A 687 8.30 -8.48 -6.05
CA LYS A 687 6.93 -7.96 -6.21
C LYS A 687 5.96 -9.09 -6.59
N TYR A 688 4.98 -9.38 -5.73
CA TYR A 688 3.98 -10.46 -5.87
C TYR A 688 3.21 -10.46 -7.21
N GLY A 689 2.98 -9.27 -7.78
CA GLY A 689 2.14 -9.07 -8.95
C GLY A 689 0.71 -9.59 -8.75
N ASP A 690 0.20 -10.29 -9.77
CA ASP A 690 -1.17 -10.82 -9.86
C ASP A 690 -1.29 -12.27 -9.31
N ALA A 691 -0.19 -12.84 -8.77
CA ALA A 691 -0.17 -14.19 -8.23
C ALA A 691 -1.17 -14.44 -7.08
N PRO A 692 -1.40 -13.51 -6.11
CA PRO A 692 -2.31 -13.72 -4.98
C PRO A 692 -3.72 -13.12 -5.15
N HIS A 693 -4.11 -12.66 -6.34
CA HIS A 693 -5.36 -11.91 -6.55
C HIS A 693 -6.64 -12.60 -6.01
N CYS A 694 -6.67 -13.94 -5.94
CA CYS A 694 -7.81 -14.72 -5.44
C CYS A 694 -7.96 -14.68 -3.91
N ILE A 695 -6.93 -14.25 -3.18
CA ILE A 695 -6.91 -14.09 -1.71
C ILE A 695 -6.70 -12.65 -1.26
N ILE A 696 -6.11 -11.76 -2.08
CA ILE A 696 -5.68 -10.42 -1.63
C ILE A 696 -6.80 -9.58 -1.00
N ASP A 697 -8.01 -9.61 -1.58
CA ASP A 697 -9.20 -8.92 -1.07
C ASP A 697 -9.90 -9.65 0.10
N LYS A 698 -9.57 -10.92 0.34
CA LYS A 698 -10.17 -11.77 1.40
C LYS A 698 -9.29 -11.78 2.65
N ASN A 699 -8.00 -12.01 2.47
CA ASN A 699 -6.98 -11.96 3.51
C ASN A 699 -5.63 -11.57 2.89
N TYR A 700 -5.39 -10.26 2.79
CA TYR A 700 -4.12 -9.65 2.35
C TYR A 700 -2.88 -10.26 3.01
N PHE A 701 -2.96 -10.74 4.26
CA PHE A 701 -1.82 -11.31 5.00
C PHE A 701 -1.45 -12.73 4.55
N LEU A 702 -2.32 -13.38 3.76
CA LEU A 702 -2.00 -14.60 3.02
C LEU A 702 -1.58 -14.30 1.58
N ALA A 703 -1.72 -13.07 1.08
CA ALA A 703 -1.27 -12.70 -0.27
C ALA A 703 0.24 -12.89 -0.43
N SER A 704 1.03 -12.61 0.63
CA SER A 704 2.47 -12.86 0.64
C SER A 704 2.86 -14.35 0.63
N TYR A 705 1.90 -15.25 0.77
CA TYR A 705 2.10 -16.70 0.90
C TYR A 705 1.27 -17.51 -0.11
N CYS A 706 0.57 -16.85 -1.03
CA CYS A 706 -0.43 -17.48 -1.89
C CYS A 706 -0.12 -17.31 -3.37
N VAL A 707 -0.08 -18.43 -4.09
CA VAL A 707 -0.14 -18.46 -5.55
C VAL A 707 -1.45 -19.10 -5.95
N CYS A 708 -2.30 -18.35 -6.64
CA CYS A 708 -3.63 -18.80 -7.04
C CYS A 708 -3.56 -19.86 -8.15
N TYR A 709 -4.37 -20.92 -8.04
CA TYR A 709 -4.31 -22.07 -8.96
C TYR A 709 -4.52 -21.72 -10.44
N ASP A 710 -5.28 -20.69 -10.76
CA ASP A 710 -5.50 -20.19 -12.12
C ASP A 710 -4.26 -19.50 -12.71
N LYS A 711 -3.40 -18.90 -11.87
CA LYS A 711 -2.14 -18.26 -12.30
C LYS A 711 -1.04 -19.30 -12.57
N MET A 712 -1.09 -20.45 -11.91
CA MET A 712 -0.18 -21.58 -12.18
C MET A 712 -0.25 -22.09 -13.63
N ALA A 713 -1.34 -21.82 -14.35
CA ALA A 713 -1.52 -22.23 -15.75
C ALA A 713 -0.53 -21.55 -16.72
N VAL A 714 0.18 -20.50 -16.30
CA VAL A 714 1.06 -19.69 -17.16
C VAL A 714 2.53 -20.18 -17.14
N GLU A 715 3.05 -20.57 -15.98
CA GLU A 715 4.50 -20.83 -15.78
C GLU A 715 5.01 -22.08 -16.54
N VAL A 716 4.16 -23.08 -16.77
CA VAL A 716 4.53 -24.36 -17.41
C VAL A 716 5.11 -24.19 -18.83
N THR A 717 4.87 -23.04 -19.47
CA THR A 717 5.34 -22.75 -20.84
C THR A 717 6.78 -22.23 -20.93
N ARG A 718 7.47 -21.98 -19.80
CA ARG A 718 8.72 -21.20 -19.79
C ARG A 718 10.01 -22.00 -19.54
N ILE A 719 9.91 -23.28 -19.15
CA ILE A 719 11.08 -24.10 -18.79
C ILE A 719 11.62 -24.91 -19.98
N ASP A 720 10.77 -25.47 -20.83
CA ASP A 720 11.19 -26.31 -21.97
C ASP A 720 11.09 -25.60 -23.32
N ARG A 721 12.12 -24.82 -23.66
CA ARG A 721 12.30 -24.26 -25.01
C ARG A 721 13.31 -25.01 -25.89
N ASN A 722 14.13 -25.88 -25.31
CA ASN A 722 15.14 -26.66 -26.04
C ASN A 722 14.67 -28.08 -26.42
N LEU A 723 13.58 -28.58 -25.83
CA LEU A 723 12.99 -29.90 -26.15
C LEU A 723 11.85 -29.84 -27.20
N ILE A 724 11.47 -28.66 -27.69
CA ILE A 724 10.38 -28.49 -28.69
C ILE A 724 10.89 -27.75 -29.94
N LEU A 725 11.90 -28.34 -30.59
CA LEU A 725 12.33 -28.00 -31.97
C LEU A 725 12.36 -29.23 -32.90
N ALA A 726 11.75 -30.35 -32.50
CA ALA A 726 11.81 -31.63 -33.21
C ALA A 726 10.44 -32.29 -33.48
N ALA A 727 9.33 -31.54 -33.43
CA ALA A 727 7.99 -32.08 -33.74
C ALA A 727 6.89 -31.02 -34.04
N SER A 728 6.97 -30.25 -35.14
CA SER A 728 5.79 -29.55 -35.67
C SER A 728 5.88 -29.07 -37.14
N GLU A 729 5.64 -29.96 -38.10
CA GLU A 729 5.06 -29.59 -39.40
C GLU A 729 3.75 -30.37 -39.62
N SER A 730 2.61 -29.79 -39.26
CA SER A 730 1.29 -30.38 -39.51
C SER A 730 0.70 -29.87 -40.82
N THR A 731 0.59 -30.76 -41.81
CA THR A 731 0.10 -30.43 -43.15
C THR A 731 -1.43 -30.35 -43.21
N ALA A 732 -1.97 -29.86 -44.34
CA ALA A 732 -3.40 -29.54 -44.47
C ALA A 732 -4.37 -30.74 -44.38
N SER A 733 -3.87 -31.98 -44.41
CA SER A 733 -4.65 -33.22 -44.23
C SER A 733 -5.37 -33.28 -42.88
N ASP A 734 -4.70 -32.80 -41.82
CA ASP A 734 -5.10 -33.06 -40.43
C ASP A 734 -6.45 -32.40 -40.03
N ARG A 735 -6.86 -31.38 -40.80
CA ARG A 735 -8.16 -30.69 -40.63
C ARG A 735 -9.32 -31.36 -41.36
N ARG A 736 -9.08 -32.36 -42.22
CA ARG A 736 -10.11 -33.10 -42.94
C ARG A 736 -10.47 -34.36 -42.16
N CYS A 737 -11.76 -34.68 -42.05
CA CYS A 737 -12.25 -35.95 -41.54
C CYS A 737 -12.11 -37.02 -42.63
N GLU A 738 -11.32 -38.06 -42.39
CA GLU A 738 -11.17 -39.16 -43.36
C GLU A 738 -12.50 -39.87 -43.64
N THR A 739 -13.34 -40.08 -42.62
CA THR A 739 -14.59 -40.88 -42.71
C THR A 739 -15.68 -40.25 -43.59
N CYS A 740 -15.66 -38.93 -43.85
CA CYS A 740 -16.64 -38.27 -44.72
C CYS A 740 -16.12 -37.09 -45.56
N GLY A 741 -14.81 -36.83 -45.55
CA GLY A 741 -14.16 -35.82 -46.38
C GLY A 741 -14.42 -34.36 -46.01
N LYS A 742 -15.16 -34.05 -44.93
CA LYS A 742 -15.42 -32.67 -44.48
C LYS A 742 -14.19 -32.04 -43.81
N THR A 743 -13.93 -30.76 -44.07
CA THR A 743 -12.80 -30.01 -43.50
C THR A 743 -13.27 -29.04 -42.42
N PHE A 744 -12.53 -28.99 -41.31
CA PHE A 744 -12.87 -28.23 -40.10
C PHE A 744 -11.81 -27.18 -39.78
N ALA A 745 -12.17 -26.14 -39.00
CA ALA A 745 -11.24 -25.05 -38.69
C ALA A 745 -9.97 -25.51 -37.94
N ASN A 746 -10.09 -26.54 -37.09
CA ASN A 746 -9.02 -27.16 -36.32
C ASN A 746 -9.31 -28.65 -36.03
N ALA A 747 -8.32 -29.38 -35.56
CA ALA A 747 -8.41 -30.82 -35.26
C ALA A 747 -9.47 -31.16 -34.19
N GLY A 748 -9.62 -30.34 -33.15
CA GLY A 748 -10.64 -30.56 -32.11
C GLY A 748 -12.07 -30.51 -32.65
N ALA A 749 -12.35 -29.64 -33.62
CA ALA A 749 -13.63 -29.59 -34.31
C ALA A 749 -13.87 -30.81 -35.23
N LYS A 750 -12.82 -31.30 -35.92
CA LYS A 750 -12.84 -32.57 -36.68
C LYS A 750 -13.18 -33.75 -35.75
N TRP A 751 -12.49 -33.87 -34.61
CA TRP A 751 -12.70 -34.92 -33.62
C TRP A 751 -14.14 -34.97 -33.10
N MET A 752 -14.66 -33.81 -32.68
CA MET A 752 -16.01 -33.70 -32.12
C MET A 752 -17.12 -34.03 -33.14
N HIS A 753 -16.83 -33.87 -34.44
CA HIS A 753 -17.66 -34.38 -35.53
C HIS A 753 -17.54 -35.90 -35.71
N VAL A 754 -16.32 -36.46 -35.76
CA VAL A 754 -16.10 -37.92 -35.94
C VAL A 754 -16.81 -38.73 -34.86
N VAL A 755 -16.61 -38.37 -33.58
CA VAL A 755 -17.22 -39.10 -32.45
C VAL A 755 -18.76 -39.04 -32.49
N LYS A 756 -19.36 -37.89 -32.85
CA LYS A 756 -20.82 -37.71 -32.87
C LYS A 756 -21.51 -38.24 -34.13
N SER A 757 -20.87 -38.13 -35.29
CA SER A 757 -21.48 -38.44 -36.59
C SER A 757 -21.10 -39.81 -37.13
N HIS A 758 -19.91 -40.33 -36.77
CA HIS A 758 -19.39 -41.60 -37.29
C HIS A 758 -19.21 -42.67 -36.19
N LYS A 759 -19.39 -42.30 -34.90
CA LYS A 759 -19.35 -43.20 -33.73
C LYS A 759 -18.06 -44.02 -33.57
N GLN A 760 -16.97 -43.58 -34.20
CA GLN A 760 -15.64 -44.16 -34.02
C GLN A 760 -15.04 -43.66 -32.69
N VAL A 761 -14.30 -44.52 -32.00
CA VAL A 761 -13.59 -44.23 -30.74
C VAL A 761 -12.10 -44.16 -31.04
N ALA A 762 -11.45 -43.09 -30.58
CA ALA A 762 -10.01 -42.84 -30.76
C ALA A 762 -9.20 -43.26 -29.51
N SER A 763 -7.88 -43.42 -29.68
CA SER A 763 -6.97 -43.98 -28.70
C SER A 763 -6.40 -42.97 -27.68
N ASP A 764 -5.66 -43.49 -26.69
CA ASP A 764 -5.39 -42.90 -25.38
C ASP A 764 -4.75 -41.50 -25.35
N VAL A 765 -4.15 -41.04 -26.45
CA VAL A 765 -3.61 -39.67 -26.57
C VAL A 765 -4.72 -38.62 -26.43
N ASP A 766 -5.93 -38.90 -26.91
CA ASP A 766 -7.09 -38.01 -26.78
C ASP A 766 -7.66 -37.96 -25.34
N GLU A 767 -7.41 -38.97 -24.49
CA GLU A 767 -8.04 -38.95 -23.16
C GLU A 767 -7.50 -37.80 -22.28
N ARG A 768 -6.30 -37.29 -22.59
CA ARG A 768 -5.73 -36.11 -21.92
C ARG A 768 -6.47 -34.80 -22.27
N MET A 769 -7.02 -34.68 -23.49
CA MET A 769 -7.95 -33.61 -23.86
C MET A 769 -9.31 -33.81 -23.18
N PHE A 770 -9.83 -35.04 -23.19
CA PHE A 770 -11.13 -35.38 -22.62
C PHE A 770 -11.19 -35.16 -21.10
N ASN A 771 -10.11 -35.51 -20.38
CA ASN A 771 -10.02 -35.35 -18.93
C ASN A 771 -9.96 -33.87 -18.49
N LYS A 772 -9.41 -32.95 -19.30
CA LYS A 772 -9.53 -31.50 -19.06
C LYS A 772 -10.99 -30.99 -19.11
N HIS A 773 -11.89 -31.68 -19.82
CA HIS A 773 -13.32 -31.32 -19.87
C HIS A 773 -14.15 -32.06 -18.81
N LYS A 774 -13.84 -33.35 -18.52
CA LYS A 774 -14.55 -34.18 -17.53
C LYS A 774 -14.58 -33.59 -16.11
N ILE A 775 -13.50 -32.93 -15.68
CA ILE A 775 -13.38 -32.36 -14.31
C ILE A 775 -14.48 -31.34 -14.01
N VAL A 776 -15.04 -30.68 -15.04
CA VAL A 776 -16.14 -29.71 -14.90
C VAL A 776 -17.50 -30.39 -14.58
N HIS A 777 -17.64 -31.71 -14.76
CA HIS A 777 -18.96 -32.37 -14.76
C HIS A 777 -19.14 -33.71 -14.00
N ARG A 778 -18.10 -34.34 -13.42
CA ARG A 778 -18.24 -35.51 -12.53
C ARG A 778 -17.15 -35.54 -11.44
N LYS A 779 -17.43 -35.70 -10.14
CA LYS A 779 -18.72 -35.79 -9.41
C LYS A 779 -18.69 -34.85 -8.20
N ALA A 780 -19.76 -34.10 -8.00
CA ALA A 780 -20.20 -33.66 -6.68
C ALA A 780 -21.71 -33.85 -6.63
N ASN A 781 -22.27 -34.24 -5.48
CA ASN A 781 -23.69 -33.97 -5.23
C ASN A 781 -23.87 -32.44 -5.30
N PRO A 782 -24.95 -31.92 -5.90
CA PRO A 782 -25.16 -30.48 -5.97
C PRO A 782 -25.43 -29.95 -4.56
N VAL A 783 -24.37 -29.46 -3.90
CA VAL A 783 -24.45 -28.83 -2.58
C VAL A 783 -25.54 -27.77 -2.64
N LYS A 784 -26.63 -27.99 -1.91
CA LYS A 784 -27.80 -27.12 -1.98
C LYS A 784 -27.56 -25.94 -1.08
N PHE A 785 -27.00 -24.88 -1.67
CA PHE A 785 -26.79 -23.60 -1.02
C PHE A 785 -28.12 -23.11 -0.41
N GLN A 786 -28.20 -23.02 0.91
CA GLN A 786 -29.38 -22.53 1.63
C GLN A 786 -29.47 -21.01 1.53
N CYS A 787 -30.68 -20.45 1.65
CA CYS A 787 -30.85 -19.02 1.93
C CYS A 787 -30.47 -18.75 3.39
N PRO A 788 -29.71 -17.69 3.72
CA PRO A 788 -29.46 -17.33 5.11
C PRO A 788 -30.77 -17.02 5.86
N ASP A 789 -31.77 -16.48 5.17
CA ASP A 789 -32.99 -15.94 5.77
C ASP A 789 -34.19 -16.93 5.76
N CYS A 790 -34.06 -18.11 5.14
CA CYS A 790 -35.08 -19.17 5.23
C CYS A 790 -34.56 -20.57 4.84
N PRO A 791 -35.23 -21.66 5.25
CA PRO A 791 -34.78 -23.04 4.96
C PRO A 791 -34.94 -23.51 3.50
N LYS A 792 -35.00 -22.59 2.52
CA LYS A 792 -35.02 -22.98 1.09
C LYS A 792 -33.59 -23.12 0.56
N CYS A 793 -33.34 -24.26 -0.10
CA CYS A 793 -32.02 -24.59 -0.63
C CYS A 793 -32.02 -24.69 -2.17
N PHE A 794 -30.92 -24.26 -2.79
CA PHE A 794 -30.83 -24.04 -4.23
C PHE A 794 -29.58 -24.69 -4.83
N LYS A 795 -29.72 -25.27 -6.03
CA LYS A 795 -28.64 -25.97 -6.74
C LYS A 795 -27.50 -25.08 -7.28
N SER A 796 -27.47 -23.79 -6.96
CA SER A 796 -26.31 -22.90 -7.15
C SER A 796 -26.47 -21.59 -6.37
N GLN A 797 -25.35 -21.00 -5.96
CA GLN A 797 -25.31 -19.73 -5.21
C GLN A 797 -25.91 -18.54 -6.02
N LYS A 798 -25.86 -18.59 -7.36
CA LYS A 798 -26.56 -17.66 -8.25
C LYS A 798 -28.09 -17.72 -8.09
N LEU A 799 -28.64 -18.90 -7.81
CA LEU A 799 -30.07 -19.08 -7.53
C LEU A 799 -30.42 -18.65 -6.10
N VAL A 800 -29.54 -18.84 -5.11
CA VAL A 800 -29.72 -18.26 -3.76
C VAL A 800 -29.81 -16.73 -3.85
N LYS A 801 -28.84 -16.07 -4.51
CA LYS A 801 -28.84 -14.61 -4.66
C LYS A 801 -30.12 -14.12 -5.35
N GLN A 802 -30.60 -14.82 -6.38
CA GLN A 802 -31.86 -14.49 -7.05
C GLN A 802 -33.11 -14.77 -6.19
N HIS A 803 -33.09 -15.76 -5.30
CA HIS A 803 -34.19 -16.04 -4.38
C HIS A 803 -34.23 -15.04 -3.22
N PHE A 804 -33.08 -14.76 -2.59
CA PHE A 804 -32.91 -13.73 -1.58
C PHE A 804 -33.43 -12.39 -2.09
N GLN A 805 -32.96 -11.96 -3.27
CA GLN A 805 -33.44 -10.76 -3.96
C GLN A 805 -34.95 -10.78 -4.26
N LYS A 806 -35.57 -11.96 -4.44
CA LYS A 806 -37.01 -12.10 -4.74
C LYS A 806 -37.94 -12.14 -3.54
N VAL A 807 -37.47 -12.67 -2.41
CA VAL A 807 -38.33 -13.08 -1.28
C VAL A 807 -37.96 -12.38 0.03
N HIS A 808 -36.69 -12.02 0.21
CA HIS A 808 -36.17 -11.43 1.45
C HIS A 808 -35.79 -9.96 1.29
N GLN A 809 -35.35 -9.56 0.10
CA GLN A 809 -35.04 -8.16 -0.21
C GLN A 809 -36.25 -7.41 -0.80
N ALA A 810 -36.39 -6.13 -0.44
CA ALA A 810 -37.41 -5.24 -0.99
C ALA A 810 -37.23 -5.03 -2.51
N ARG A 811 -38.35 -4.77 -3.23
CA ARG A 811 -38.36 -4.66 -4.70
C ARG A 811 -37.79 -3.32 -5.19
N SER A 812 -36.49 -3.28 -5.43
CA SER A 812 -35.75 -2.08 -5.82
C SER A 812 -35.83 -1.69 -7.31
N PHE A 813 -36.37 -2.54 -8.20
CA PHE A 813 -36.40 -2.27 -9.64
C PHE A 813 -37.80 -1.84 -10.10
N VAL A 814 -38.01 -0.54 -10.33
CA VAL A 814 -39.29 0.06 -10.71
C VAL A 814 -39.37 0.32 -12.22
N CYS A 815 -40.51 0.03 -12.84
CA CYS A 815 -40.76 0.27 -14.26
C CYS A 815 -41.01 1.74 -14.59
N ARG A 816 -40.20 2.32 -15.49
CA ARG A 816 -40.28 3.76 -15.82
C ARG A 816 -41.67 4.20 -16.31
N GLY A 817 -42.31 3.37 -17.14
CA GLY A 817 -43.60 3.73 -17.74
C GLY A 817 -44.83 3.38 -16.90
N CYS A 818 -44.75 2.54 -15.86
CA CYS A 818 -45.96 2.18 -15.08
C CYS A 818 -45.78 1.92 -13.58
N SER A 819 -44.64 2.28 -13.00
CA SER A 819 -44.35 2.26 -11.55
C SER A 819 -44.46 0.90 -10.86
N LYS A 820 -44.69 -0.21 -11.59
CA LYS A 820 -44.67 -1.56 -11.03
C LYS A 820 -43.25 -1.93 -10.58
N SER A 821 -43.12 -2.41 -9.35
CA SER A 821 -41.85 -2.82 -8.76
C SER A 821 -41.61 -4.33 -8.87
N PHE A 822 -40.39 -4.67 -9.25
CA PHE A 822 -39.87 -6.01 -9.47
C PHE A 822 -38.63 -6.22 -8.61
N SER A 823 -38.43 -7.45 -8.12
CA SER A 823 -37.26 -7.78 -7.29
C SER A 823 -36.00 -8.16 -8.09
N LEU A 824 -36.09 -8.28 -9.42
CA LEU A 824 -34.93 -8.51 -10.29
C LEU A 824 -34.99 -7.62 -11.55
N GLN A 825 -33.86 -7.00 -11.89
CA GLN A 825 -33.73 -6.14 -13.07
C GLN A 825 -34.02 -6.84 -14.42
N ARG A 826 -33.85 -8.17 -14.52
CA ARG A 826 -34.22 -8.92 -15.73
C ARG A 826 -35.74 -9.07 -15.88
N ASP A 827 -36.45 -9.19 -14.76
CA ASP A 827 -37.90 -9.38 -14.72
C ASP A 827 -38.56 -8.03 -15.04
N LEU A 828 -37.97 -6.93 -14.53
CA LEU A 828 -38.24 -5.56 -15.00
C LEU A 828 -38.02 -5.42 -16.50
N ARG A 829 -36.83 -5.75 -17.05
CA ARG A 829 -36.54 -5.62 -18.49
C ARG A 829 -37.49 -6.42 -19.37
N TYR A 830 -37.87 -7.64 -18.96
CA TYR A 830 -38.90 -8.41 -19.69
C TYR A 830 -40.26 -7.73 -19.63
N HIS A 831 -40.64 -7.18 -18.47
CA HIS A 831 -41.86 -6.41 -18.36
C HIS A 831 -41.85 -5.17 -19.26
N GLU A 832 -40.80 -4.35 -19.22
CA GLU A 832 -40.68 -3.14 -20.05
C GLU A 832 -40.73 -3.45 -21.55
N THR A 833 -39.97 -4.45 -22.01
CA THR A 833 -39.84 -4.78 -23.45
C THR A 833 -40.95 -5.68 -24.04
N LYS A 834 -41.81 -6.29 -23.22
CA LYS A 834 -42.86 -7.24 -23.68
C LYS A 834 -44.25 -7.08 -23.04
N GLN A 835 -44.38 -6.34 -21.95
CA GLN A 835 -45.64 -6.28 -21.16
C GLN A 835 -46.07 -4.85 -20.79
N CYS A 836 -45.15 -3.88 -20.78
CA CYS A 836 -45.44 -2.49 -20.45
C CYS A 836 -45.83 -1.70 -21.71
N LYS A 837 -47.14 -1.62 -21.98
CA LYS A 837 -47.65 -0.85 -23.13
C LYS A 837 -47.19 0.61 -23.13
N LYS A 838 -46.97 1.24 -21.96
CA LYS A 838 -46.47 2.62 -21.87
C LYS A 838 -45.01 2.74 -22.34
N VAL A 839 -44.09 1.88 -21.87
CA VAL A 839 -42.70 1.87 -22.35
C VAL A 839 -42.62 1.54 -23.85
N ALA A 840 -43.42 0.58 -24.32
CA ALA A 840 -43.48 0.27 -25.76
C ALA A 840 -44.01 1.44 -26.62
N ILE A 841 -44.82 2.35 -26.06
CA ILE A 841 -45.25 3.58 -26.73
C ILE A 841 -44.16 4.65 -26.66
N GLU A 842 -43.52 4.85 -25.50
CA GLU A 842 -42.38 5.76 -25.33
C GLU A 842 -41.26 5.44 -26.34
N ASP A 843 -40.88 4.17 -26.45
CA ASP A 843 -39.78 3.73 -27.31
C ASP A 843 -40.15 3.84 -28.80
N ALA A 844 -41.41 3.54 -29.18
CA ALA A 844 -41.91 3.72 -30.55
C ALA A 844 -42.04 5.21 -30.94
N VAL A 845 -42.30 6.10 -29.99
CA VAL A 845 -42.25 7.56 -30.19
C VAL A 845 -40.80 8.03 -30.37
N ALA A 846 -39.84 7.47 -29.62
CA ALA A 846 -38.42 7.77 -29.77
C ALA A 846 -37.83 7.31 -31.12
N GLU A 847 -38.21 6.13 -31.62
CA GLU A 847 -37.82 5.66 -32.97
C GLU A 847 -38.41 6.56 -34.08
N LYS A 848 -39.66 7.01 -33.94
CA LYS A 848 -40.25 7.98 -34.88
C LYS A 848 -39.54 9.34 -34.82
N ALA A 849 -39.24 9.86 -33.63
CA ALA A 849 -38.58 11.14 -33.46
C ALA A 849 -37.16 11.15 -34.08
N THR A 850 -36.41 10.05 -33.94
CA THR A 850 -35.08 9.91 -34.57
C THR A 850 -35.16 9.77 -36.09
N MET A 851 -36.17 9.08 -36.65
CA MET A 851 -36.44 9.10 -38.09
C MET A 851 -36.79 10.49 -38.62
N THR A 852 -37.63 11.26 -37.92
CA THR A 852 -38.04 12.61 -38.34
C THR A 852 -36.88 13.63 -38.28
N MET A 853 -36.03 13.57 -37.25
CA MET A 853 -34.85 14.44 -37.10
C MET A 853 -33.88 14.33 -38.30
N ILE A 854 -33.74 13.15 -38.90
CA ILE A 854 -32.87 12.91 -40.07
C ILE A 854 -33.45 13.53 -41.36
N SER A 855 -34.77 13.69 -41.44
CA SER A 855 -35.44 14.25 -42.62
C SER A 855 -35.44 15.78 -42.65
N ILE A 856 -35.65 16.45 -41.50
CA ILE A 856 -35.87 17.90 -41.44
C ILE A 856 -34.62 18.70 -41.86
N ASN A 857 -33.41 18.24 -41.56
CA ASN A 857 -32.17 18.98 -41.86
C ASN A 857 -31.75 18.94 -43.36
N ASN A 858 -32.61 18.43 -44.25
CA ASN A 858 -32.40 18.45 -45.72
C ASN A 858 -33.24 19.53 -46.45
N GLN A 859 -34.05 20.33 -45.75
CA GLN A 859 -34.79 21.46 -46.34
C GLN A 859 -34.57 22.74 -45.55
N LYS A 860 -34.08 23.79 -46.22
CA LYS A 860 -34.04 25.17 -45.73
C LYS A 860 -34.64 26.10 -46.78
N ASN A 861 -35.35 27.14 -46.31
CA ASN A 861 -36.15 28.10 -47.09
C ASN A 861 -37.42 27.41 -47.68
N VAL A 862 -38.61 28.04 -47.75
CA VAL A 862 -39.00 29.47 -47.71
C VAL A 862 -40.15 29.71 -46.68
N GLU A 863 -40.54 30.97 -46.47
CA GLU A 863 -41.60 31.49 -45.56
C GLU A 863 -43.05 31.03 -45.94
N THR A 864 -44.15 31.20 -45.20
CA THR A 864 -44.67 32.34 -44.39
C THR A 864 -45.76 31.99 -43.33
N GLN A 865 -45.84 32.85 -42.29
CA GLN A 865 -47.02 33.38 -41.54
C GLN A 865 -48.12 32.54 -40.82
N THR A 866 -48.75 33.26 -39.87
CA THR A 866 -50.05 33.10 -39.16
C THR A 866 -50.20 32.22 -37.92
N GLU A 867 -50.84 32.85 -36.93
CA GLU A 867 -50.99 32.56 -35.50
C GLU A 867 -52.11 31.53 -35.18
N ILE A 868 -52.16 31.04 -33.92
CA ILE A 868 -53.28 31.26 -32.95
C ILE A 868 -53.14 30.35 -31.69
N TYR A 869 -53.47 30.89 -30.50
CA TYR A 869 -53.56 30.23 -29.17
C TYR A 869 -55.05 29.83 -28.86
N PRO A 870 -55.57 29.53 -27.62
CA PRO A 870 -54.99 29.20 -26.29
C PRO A 870 -55.66 27.94 -25.62
N VAL A 871 -55.61 27.88 -24.26
CA VAL A 871 -56.45 27.08 -23.29
C VAL A 871 -55.97 25.63 -23.02
N ALA A 872 -55.62 25.13 -21.80
CA ALA A 872 -55.69 25.51 -20.36
C ALA A 872 -56.72 24.70 -19.50
N VAL A 873 -56.69 24.88 -18.15
CA VAL A 873 -57.61 24.38 -17.09
C VAL A 873 -57.32 22.96 -16.50
N THR A 874 -57.41 22.64 -15.19
CA THR A 874 -56.98 23.27 -13.89
C THR A 874 -57.07 22.29 -12.68
N ASN A 875 -56.17 22.45 -11.69
CA ASN A 875 -56.35 22.44 -10.20
C ASN A 875 -56.85 21.26 -9.31
N ALA A 876 -56.40 21.35 -8.05
CA ALA A 876 -56.90 20.83 -6.75
C ALA A 876 -56.69 19.33 -6.37
N GLY A 877 -56.39 18.95 -5.12
CA GLY A 877 -55.92 19.71 -3.94
C GLY A 877 -56.46 19.21 -2.57
N ALA A 878 -55.60 18.93 -1.56
CA ALA A 878 -55.98 18.66 -0.14
C ALA A 878 -54.76 18.62 0.83
N GLN A 879 -55.01 18.77 2.15
CA GLN A 879 -54.09 18.92 3.31
C GLN A 879 -54.81 18.42 4.60
N VAL A 880 -54.27 18.18 5.82
CA VAL A 880 -52.95 17.99 6.52
C VAL A 880 -53.29 17.48 7.97
N TYR A 881 -52.36 16.96 8.81
CA TYR A 881 -52.26 17.11 10.30
C TYR A 881 -51.16 16.19 10.94
N SER A 882 -50.85 16.29 12.26
CA SER A 882 -49.64 15.76 12.95
C SER A 882 -49.92 14.59 13.95
N GLU A 883 -49.36 14.31 15.16
CA GLU A 883 -48.53 14.90 16.26
C GLU A 883 -47.64 13.78 16.89
N GLU A 884 -46.43 13.97 17.47
CA GLU A 884 -46.01 14.44 18.84
C GLU A 884 -46.53 13.66 20.09
N MET A 885 -45.80 13.38 21.19
CA MET A 885 -44.34 13.33 21.53
C MET A 885 -44.09 12.61 22.92
N TYR A 886 -42.81 12.47 23.34
CA TYR A 886 -42.24 12.47 24.73
C TYR A 886 -41.62 11.21 25.42
N TYR A 887 -40.70 11.52 26.36
CA TYR A 887 -39.76 10.67 27.13
C TYR A 887 -40.11 10.56 28.64
N PRO A 888 -39.37 9.76 29.45
CA PRO A 888 -38.45 10.40 30.42
C PRO A 888 -37.06 9.73 30.59
N GLN A 889 -36.18 10.39 31.35
CA GLN A 889 -34.83 9.96 31.81
C GLN A 889 -34.79 9.93 33.36
N PRO A 890 -33.80 9.26 33.99
CA PRO A 890 -32.67 10.00 34.58
C PRO A 890 -31.31 9.33 34.29
N ALA A 891 -30.15 9.98 34.11
CA ALA A 891 -29.51 11.21 34.62
C ALA A 891 -28.35 10.91 35.63
N PRO A 892 -27.27 11.73 35.69
CA PRO A 892 -25.94 11.24 36.11
C PRO A 892 -25.37 11.88 37.40
N THR A 893 -24.20 11.42 37.85
CA THR A 893 -23.38 12.06 38.90
C THR A 893 -21.94 12.34 38.45
N THR A 894 -21.34 13.39 39.02
CA THR A 894 -20.10 14.05 38.59
C THR A 894 -18.85 13.59 39.35
N TYR A 895 -17.66 13.92 38.81
CA TYR A 895 -16.42 14.06 39.59
C TYR A 895 -15.62 15.28 39.13
N THR A 896 -15.00 15.97 40.08
CA THR A 896 -14.22 17.22 39.90
C THR A 896 -12.74 17.01 40.26
N GLN A 897 -11.87 17.89 39.75
CA GLN A 897 -10.45 17.92 40.09
C GLN A 897 -10.17 18.62 41.43
N HIS A 898 -9.12 18.19 42.13
CA HIS A 898 -8.25 19.06 42.94
C HIS A 898 -6.81 18.50 42.96
N GLN A 899 -5.84 19.26 43.49
CA GLN A 899 -4.41 19.12 43.20
C GLN A 899 -3.56 18.53 44.35
N ASN A 900 -2.42 17.95 43.95
CA ASN A 900 -1.12 17.85 44.62
C ASN A 900 -1.01 17.25 46.06
N ASN A 901 -0.22 16.17 46.18
CA ASN A 901 1.08 16.25 46.85
C ASN A 901 2.00 15.04 46.53
N HIS A 902 3.30 15.19 46.80
CA HIS A 902 4.35 14.17 46.60
C HIS A 902 4.53 13.24 47.82
N VAL A 903 5.42 12.24 47.67
CA VAL A 903 6.35 11.63 48.67
C VAL A 903 6.21 10.12 48.95
N VAL A 904 7.13 9.35 48.32
CA VAL A 904 7.87 8.16 48.81
C VAL A 904 7.18 6.78 48.96
N MET A 905 8.04 5.76 48.82
CA MET A 905 7.86 4.30 48.76
C MET A 905 7.27 3.66 50.04
N HIS A 906 6.58 2.52 49.91
CA HIS A 906 7.16 1.20 50.28
C HIS A 906 6.36 -0.05 49.84
N HIS A 907 7.03 -1.21 49.88
CA HIS A 907 6.47 -2.57 49.83
C HIS A 907 5.41 -2.85 50.93
N GLN A 908 4.42 -3.72 50.66
CA GLN A 908 4.40 -5.10 51.18
C GLN A 908 3.28 -6.01 50.60
N GLN A 909 3.22 -7.27 51.04
CA GLN A 909 2.37 -8.36 50.55
C GLN A 909 1.32 -8.80 51.59
N THR A 910 0.20 -9.39 51.15
CA THR A 910 -0.57 -10.55 51.72
C THR A 910 -1.85 -10.71 50.86
N GLN A 911 -2.44 -11.86 50.50
CA GLN A 911 -2.79 -13.12 51.21
C GLN A 911 -3.94 -12.97 52.23
N ALA A 912 -4.96 -13.84 52.33
CA ALA A 912 -5.41 -14.98 51.50
C ALA A 912 -6.87 -15.38 51.92
N PHE A 913 -7.24 -16.67 51.73
CA PHE A 913 -8.50 -17.38 52.13
C PHE A 913 -9.70 -17.25 51.16
N TYR A 914 -10.06 -18.28 50.37
CA TYR A 914 -10.70 -19.60 50.65
C TYR A 914 -12.25 -19.49 50.79
N HIS A 915 -13.13 -20.04 49.91
CA HIS A 915 -13.40 -21.45 49.50
C HIS A 915 -14.50 -22.14 50.37
N PRO A 916 -15.24 -23.21 49.91
CA PRO A 916 -15.43 -23.78 48.55
C PRO A 916 -16.88 -24.32 48.22
N VAL A 917 -17.04 -25.11 47.13
CA VAL A 917 -18.05 -26.19 46.80
C VAL A 917 -19.57 -25.85 46.65
N ASP A 918 -20.42 -26.54 45.83
CA ASP A 918 -20.19 -27.58 44.80
C ASP A 918 -21.31 -27.76 43.70
N VAL A 919 -20.87 -28.09 42.47
CA VAL A 919 -21.29 -29.17 41.50
C VAL A 919 -22.74 -29.42 40.97
N ALA A 920 -22.79 -29.82 39.68
CA ALA A 920 -23.80 -30.62 38.90
C ALA A 920 -25.04 -29.94 38.25
N THR A 921 -25.54 -30.32 37.05
CA THR A 921 -25.05 -31.13 35.88
C THR A 921 -25.95 -30.97 34.64
N TYR A 922 -25.37 -30.94 33.41
CA TYR A 922 -25.97 -31.29 32.08
C TYR A 922 -27.26 -30.53 31.63
N THR A 923 -27.73 -30.51 30.36
CA THR A 923 -27.36 -31.18 29.07
C THR A 923 -27.30 -30.18 27.89
N ASP A 924 -26.47 -30.46 26.87
CA ASP A 924 -26.70 -30.04 25.47
C ASP A 924 -27.43 -31.19 24.72
N PRO A 925 -28.25 -30.93 23.68
CA PRO A 925 -27.72 -31.14 22.32
C PRO A 925 -28.18 -30.12 21.25
N HIS A 926 -27.27 -29.88 20.30
CA HIS A 926 -27.50 -29.39 18.94
C HIS A 926 -28.80 -29.87 18.25
N ASP A 927 -29.28 -29.06 17.28
CA ASP A 927 -29.80 -29.61 16.02
C ASP A 927 -29.42 -28.73 14.80
N TRP A 928 -29.08 -29.36 13.66
CA TRP A 928 -28.63 -28.69 12.42
C TRP A 928 -29.42 -29.23 11.21
N VAL A 929 -30.27 -28.40 10.60
CA VAL A 929 -31.08 -28.82 9.44
C VAL A 929 -30.25 -28.81 8.15
N GLN A 930 -30.00 -29.99 7.57
CA GLN A 930 -29.37 -30.14 6.24
C GLN A 930 -30.41 -30.32 5.10
N CYS A 931 -30.04 -29.87 3.90
CA CYS A 931 -30.90 -29.82 2.72
C CYS A 931 -31.03 -31.16 1.95
N ALA A 932 -31.88 -32.08 2.42
CA ALA A 932 -32.17 -33.37 1.78
C ALA A 932 -33.17 -33.30 0.59
N GLU A 933 -33.66 -34.45 0.09
CA GLU A 933 -34.69 -34.55 -0.97
C GLU A 933 -36.00 -35.23 -0.51
N THR A 934 -37.02 -34.38 -0.36
CA THR A 934 -38.49 -34.60 -0.41
C THR A 934 -39.08 -36.01 -0.25
N GLN A 935 -39.99 -36.18 0.74
CA GLN A 935 -41.38 -36.65 0.51
C GLN A 935 -42.39 -36.04 1.53
N THR A 936 -43.57 -35.63 1.03
CA THR A 936 -44.92 -35.55 1.67
C THR A 936 -45.26 -34.66 2.92
N HIS A 937 -46.57 -34.40 3.08
CA HIS A 937 -47.31 -33.49 4.02
C HIS A 937 -47.83 -34.22 5.32
N PRO A 938 -48.63 -33.66 6.29
CA PRO A 938 -49.33 -32.34 6.40
C PRO A 938 -49.38 -31.60 7.81
N ARG A 939 -49.91 -30.34 7.80
CA ARG A 939 -50.70 -29.51 8.80
C ARG A 939 -50.64 -29.78 10.32
N THR A 940 -50.64 -28.79 11.25
CA THR A 940 -51.74 -27.83 11.65
C THR A 940 -51.24 -26.62 12.51
N SER A 941 -51.73 -25.37 12.37
CA SER A 941 -52.62 -24.56 13.30
C SER A 941 -52.50 -24.77 14.83
N THR A 942 -52.58 -23.80 15.77
CA THR A 942 -53.43 -22.58 15.97
C THR A 942 -52.76 -21.53 16.93
N THR A 943 -52.71 -20.21 16.66
CA THR A 943 -53.60 -19.08 17.13
C THR A 943 -53.93 -18.93 18.64
N GLY A 944 -53.70 -17.73 19.22
CA GLY A 944 -54.27 -17.28 20.51
C GLY A 944 -53.81 -15.85 20.94
N THR A 945 -54.74 -14.98 21.36
CA THR A 945 -54.53 -13.57 21.80
C THR A 945 -55.49 -13.21 22.96
N ILE A 946 -55.26 -12.10 23.70
CA ILE A 946 -56.25 -11.05 24.17
C ILE A 946 -55.67 -10.11 25.26
N THR A 947 -56.36 -8.98 25.51
CA THR A 947 -55.94 -7.62 25.96
C THR A 947 -56.16 -7.23 27.46
N PRO A 948 -55.75 -5.99 27.91
CA PRO A 948 -55.73 -5.51 29.32
C PRO A 948 -56.65 -4.28 29.63
N MET A 949 -56.57 -3.70 30.86
CA MET A 949 -57.17 -2.42 31.36
C MET A 949 -56.33 -1.85 32.56
N TRP A 950 -55.89 -0.56 32.65
CA TRP A 950 -56.52 0.69 33.21
C TRP A 950 -56.45 0.84 34.77
N ALA A 951 -56.38 2.01 35.48
CA ALA A 951 -56.25 3.48 35.17
C ALA A 951 -55.97 4.38 36.45
N THR A 952 -55.89 5.73 36.29
CA THR A 952 -56.09 6.87 37.29
C THR A 952 -55.09 7.12 38.47
N ASP A 953 -54.95 8.28 39.15
CA ASP A 953 -55.13 9.76 38.90
C ASP A 953 -54.39 10.67 39.96
N PRO A 954 -54.18 12.01 39.77
CA PRO A 954 -53.22 12.85 40.55
C PRO A 954 -53.75 14.04 41.45
N ARG A 955 -52.83 14.68 42.23
CA ARG A 955 -52.85 16.06 42.88
C ARG A 955 -51.62 16.24 43.83
N SER A 956 -51.10 17.41 44.28
CA SER A 956 -51.06 18.88 43.94
C SER A 956 -50.21 19.60 45.03
N GLY A 957 -49.65 20.83 44.96
CA GLY A 957 -49.60 21.96 44.00
C GLY A 957 -49.02 23.25 44.67
N TYR A 958 -48.97 24.41 43.96
CA TYR A 958 -48.56 25.77 44.44
C TYR A 958 -47.02 25.95 44.74
N VAL A 959 -46.42 27.14 45.04
CA VAL A 959 -46.92 28.51 45.36
C VAL A 959 -46.08 29.66 44.70
N VAL A 960 -45.73 30.76 45.41
CA VAL A 960 -45.31 32.14 44.96
C VAL A 960 -44.28 32.71 46.01
N GLU A 961 -43.31 33.62 45.81
CA GLU A 961 -43.31 35.07 45.41
C GLU A 961 -41.88 35.67 45.16
N ASN A 962 -41.80 36.90 44.58
CA ASN A 962 -40.67 37.89 44.50
C ASN A 962 -39.40 37.56 43.66
N GLY A 963 -38.82 38.50 42.87
CA GLY A 963 -39.25 39.88 42.53
C GLY A 963 -38.23 40.65 41.64
N THR A 964 -38.66 41.73 40.97
CA THR A 964 -37.92 42.61 39.99
C THR A 964 -37.47 41.92 38.68
N GLN A 965 -37.77 42.37 37.44
CA GLN A 965 -37.76 43.69 36.76
C GLN A 965 -36.36 44.31 36.63
N THR A 966 -35.87 44.79 35.47
CA THR A 966 -36.45 45.02 34.11
C THR A 966 -35.30 44.95 33.06
N TRP A 967 -35.39 45.21 31.74
CA TRP A 967 -36.34 45.94 30.86
C TRP A 967 -36.45 45.23 29.47
N PHE A 968 -36.72 45.95 28.37
CA PHE A 968 -36.91 45.45 27.00
C PHE A 968 -35.94 46.12 26.01
N ASN A 969 -35.73 45.51 24.84
CA ASN A 969 -36.19 46.16 23.60
C ASN A 969 -36.55 45.12 22.51
N THR A 970 -37.41 45.51 21.56
CA THR A 970 -38.11 44.59 20.65
C THR A 970 -38.39 45.22 19.28
N ALA A 971 -38.57 44.38 18.26
CA ALA A 971 -39.03 44.73 16.90
C ALA A 971 -37.99 45.52 16.05
N ALA A 972 -38.13 45.63 14.73
CA ALA A 972 -39.23 45.20 13.86
C ALA A 972 -38.74 44.55 12.55
N THR A 973 -39.64 43.81 11.90
CA THR A 973 -39.56 43.41 10.50
C THR A 973 -40.13 44.49 9.59
N GLU A 974 -39.52 44.72 8.42
CA GLU A 974 -40.21 45.27 7.25
C GLU A 974 -40.03 44.31 6.06
N GLU A 975 -41.14 44.00 5.39
CA GLU A 975 -41.15 43.31 4.10
C GLU A 975 -41.34 44.31 2.97
N VAL A 976 -40.61 44.15 1.86
CA VAL A 976 -41.02 44.67 0.55
C VAL A 976 -40.81 43.58 -0.51
N SER A 977 -41.92 43.07 -1.03
CA SER A 977 -42.00 42.25 -2.25
C SER A 977 -42.16 43.18 -3.48
N TYR A 978 -41.91 42.83 -4.74
CA TYR A 978 -41.82 41.55 -5.47
C TYR A 978 -40.59 41.59 -6.44
N GLY A 979 -40.12 40.49 -7.05
CA GLY A 979 -40.53 39.09 -6.96
C GLY A 979 -39.93 38.20 -8.07
N ASN A 980 -40.55 37.04 -8.28
CA ASN A 980 -40.35 36.01 -9.32
C ASN A 980 -39.12 35.07 -9.31
N GLU A 981 -39.47 33.78 -9.24
CA GLU A 981 -38.84 32.60 -9.86
C GLU A 981 -37.50 32.05 -9.32
N ARG A 982 -37.63 31.16 -8.34
CA ARG A 982 -36.65 30.12 -8.00
C ARG A 982 -36.58 29.06 -9.11
N VAL A 983 -35.48 28.99 -9.85
CA VAL A 983 -35.12 27.77 -10.61
C VAL A 983 -34.20 26.91 -9.75
N MET A 984 -34.75 25.85 -9.14
CA MET A 984 -33.98 24.91 -8.31
C MET A 984 -33.33 23.82 -9.18
N MET A 985 -32.23 24.13 -9.87
CA MET A 985 -31.45 23.11 -10.59
C MET A 985 -30.66 22.22 -9.62
N ILE A 986 -31.25 21.08 -9.26
CA ILE A 986 -30.51 19.93 -8.72
C ILE A 986 -29.85 19.22 -9.90
N ASP A 987 -28.68 19.69 -10.32
CA ASP A 987 -27.97 19.15 -11.48
C ASP A 987 -26.95 18.07 -11.06
N SER A 988 -27.47 16.88 -10.73
CA SER A 988 -26.69 15.73 -10.30
C SER A 988 -26.05 15.00 -11.48
N TYR A 989 -24.92 15.50 -11.98
CA TYR A 989 -24.19 14.87 -13.09
C TYR A 989 -23.21 13.78 -12.64
N SER A 990 -23.67 12.54 -12.64
CA SER A 990 -22.82 11.34 -12.69
C SER A 990 -22.47 11.01 -14.14
N MET A 991 -21.18 10.99 -14.48
CA MET A 991 -20.64 10.32 -15.68
C MET A 991 -19.50 9.42 -15.21
N THR A 992 -19.79 8.13 -15.05
CA THR A 992 -19.50 7.07 -16.04
C THR A 992 -18.01 6.83 -16.20
N GLU A 993 -17.52 5.85 -15.43
CA GLU A 993 -16.20 5.24 -15.60
C GLU A 993 -16.14 4.57 -16.98
N ASP A 994 -15.09 4.86 -17.76
CA ASP A 994 -14.70 4.05 -18.92
C ASP A 994 -13.26 3.58 -18.67
N ALA A 995 -13.08 2.28 -18.50
CA ALA A 995 -11.84 1.73 -17.95
C ALA A 995 -10.80 1.44 -19.03
N ASN A 996 -9.60 2.02 -18.90
CA ASN A 996 -8.39 1.53 -19.54
C ASN A 996 -7.19 1.70 -18.59
N TRP A 997 -6.94 0.64 -17.80
CA TRP A 997 -5.77 0.54 -16.92
C TRP A 997 -4.50 0.26 -17.73
N ARG A 998 -3.47 1.11 -17.58
CA ARG A 998 -2.07 0.84 -17.91
C ARG A 998 -1.14 1.65 -17.01
#